data_AF-A0A8J6Y4S0-F1
#
_entry.id   AF-A0A8J6Y4S0-F1
#
_cell.length_a   1.000
_cell.length_b   1.000
_cell.length_c   1.000
_cell.angle_alpha   90.00
_cell.angle_beta   90.00
_cell.angle_gamma   90.00
#
_symmetry.space_group_name_H-M   'P 1'
#
loop_
_entity.id
_entity.type
_entity.pdbx_description
1 polymer ?
#
loop_
_entity_poly.entity_id
_entity_poly.type
_entity_poly.pdbx_seq_one_letter_code
_entity_poly.pdbx_strand_id
1 'polypeptide(L)'
;MYLPGTILMWTALLAGIASTITYWLSIRDPERWRGPARQSYVLMTFAIVVGSALLMYLLVTHDYRLHYVWAYSDNLLPLHYLISTFWGGQEGSFMLWIFCGVLLGLPLMRFARSYESRVMVVYNLTLLSLILLLVKQDPFRFHQGLTAALTPMDGQGLNPLLQNPWMVIHPPIMFIGYASLGIPFAFAIAALWMKRYDEWTMVSMPWVLLSLGSLGTAIMLGGYWAYETLGWGGYWGWDPVENASLVPWLATLALTHGMLLQRGRGRFRRLNLVLAIASFLLVVYATFLTRSGVLADFSVHSFVDLGITGMLVFNMGFFLLLSVGLLAYRWREIPAEVGDEPFMSRTIFFVVGILLTILIGVVVLFGTSAPLISRLWGAPAQVGPDFYNRMGFWLAVVFALFLGGTPFLGWNRARKGAGRIFMVTLAITAVLVAIGLAFGLRGVPATIYVAAALFAIVTNLWATVDSGKGGRWRMAGGPVAHVGFGLLLLAFLTTGWFDRQQKVRLAEGNPTEVLGYTMTFRGVEKPTPQARDAMVVEVTSPRGKNFVLKPRMWVNQKTNQLIANPDIKAFFTKDLYVAPVEFEPGQDAPVSGRLVLAKDQPTSFRDWTLTFHGFDMSRQNAVPGALTVGVVVGLERPGMESIDLEPSMVSTDEGVQPVAVDIPGMAGARLRATGMSVDQGVVRVEILGIGGGIGRTVVLAKGETLNYKGIEIAFDDFDMSDFDPEAGKINFGVIFNVEVDGQKIEVIPTYRGGMGGDPVITPAVVPGTGGITLSPGRIDAEGGTVQLQVYDPALAPEGASPASLVIDVSTKPLISLVWIG
;
A
#
# COMPACT_ATOMS: atom_id res chain seq x y z
N MET A 1 -26.94 -18.82 -9.53
CA MET A 1 -25.96 -19.20 -8.49
C MET A 1 -25.37 -20.54 -8.86
N TYR A 2 -24.10 -20.79 -8.56
CA TYR A 2 -23.46 -22.08 -8.75
C TYR A 2 -23.98 -23.07 -7.71
N LEU A 3 -24.79 -24.01 -8.18
CA LEU A 3 -25.66 -24.84 -7.35
C LEU A 3 -24.91 -25.65 -6.28
N PRO A 4 -23.77 -26.32 -6.56
CA PRO A 4 -23.04 -27.08 -5.55
C PRO A 4 -22.60 -26.24 -4.34
N GLY A 5 -22.00 -25.06 -4.60
CA GLY A 5 -21.56 -24.15 -3.54
C GLY A 5 -22.74 -23.58 -2.76
N THR A 6 -23.81 -23.23 -3.46
CA THR A 6 -25.04 -22.72 -2.84
C THR A 6 -25.66 -23.74 -1.89
N ILE A 7 -25.77 -25.01 -2.31
CA ILE A 7 -26.30 -26.10 -1.46
C ILE A 7 -25.45 -26.27 -0.19
N LEU A 8 -24.12 -26.20 -0.30
CA LEU A 8 -23.23 -26.30 0.86
C LEU A 8 -23.45 -25.15 1.86
N MET A 9 -23.63 -23.91 1.39
CA MET A 9 -23.93 -22.77 2.28
C MET A 9 -25.27 -22.93 3.00
N TRP A 10 -26.33 -23.32 2.29
CA TRP A 10 -27.63 -23.57 2.91
C TRP A 10 -27.60 -24.77 3.86
N THR A 11 -26.84 -25.81 3.54
CA THR A 11 -26.60 -26.94 4.43
C THR A 11 -25.90 -26.48 5.71
N ALA A 12 -24.88 -25.64 5.60
CA ALA A 12 -24.20 -25.07 6.77
C ALA A 12 -25.17 -24.24 7.64
N LEU A 13 -26.03 -23.43 7.02
CA LEU A 13 -27.06 -22.65 7.73
C LEU A 13 -28.05 -23.54 8.47
N LEU A 14 -28.65 -24.52 7.79
CA LEU A 14 -29.64 -25.43 8.37
C LEU A 14 -29.01 -26.31 9.46
N ALA A 15 -27.81 -26.84 9.24
CA ALA A 15 -27.08 -27.63 10.22
C ALA A 15 -26.65 -26.78 11.43
N GLY A 16 -26.29 -25.51 11.23
CA GLY A 16 -25.99 -24.57 12.32
C GLY A 16 -27.23 -24.26 13.17
N ILE A 17 -28.40 -24.05 12.55
CA ILE A 17 -29.68 -23.85 13.24
C ILE A 17 -30.02 -25.11 14.03
N ALA A 18 -29.96 -26.29 13.40
CA ALA A 18 -30.20 -27.58 14.05
C ALA A 18 -29.25 -27.80 15.24
N SER A 19 -27.96 -27.51 15.08
CA SER A 19 -26.97 -27.60 16.15
C SER A 19 -27.29 -26.67 17.32
N THR A 20 -27.69 -25.43 17.03
CA THR A 20 -28.05 -24.45 18.06
C THR A 20 -29.28 -24.90 18.85
N ILE A 21 -30.33 -25.35 18.16
CA ILE A 21 -31.57 -25.82 18.79
C ILE A 21 -31.31 -27.07 19.63
N THR A 22 -30.59 -28.05 19.11
CA THR A 22 -30.28 -29.29 19.83
C THR A 22 -29.32 -29.06 21.00
N TYR A 23 -28.33 -28.16 20.88
CA TYR A 23 -27.53 -27.74 22.04
C TYR A 23 -28.38 -27.05 23.10
N TRP A 24 -29.33 -26.20 22.71
CA TRP A 24 -30.28 -25.59 23.64
C TRP A 24 -31.12 -26.66 24.38
N LEU A 25 -31.65 -27.66 23.66
CA LEU A 25 -32.37 -28.78 24.26
C LEU A 25 -31.48 -29.65 25.18
N SER A 26 -30.20 -29.82 24.82
CA SER A 26 -29.23 -30.56 25.62
C SER A 26 -28.92 -29.93 26.99
N ILE A 27 -29.33 -28.69 27.21
CA ILE A 27 -29.22 -28.04 28.53
C ILE A 27 -30.11 -28.74 29.56
N ARG A 28 -31.27 -29.26 29.13
CA ARG A 28 -32.23 -29.96 30.00
C ARG A 28 -32.02 -31.47 29.99
N ASP A 29 -31.79 -32.05 28.81
CA ASP A 29 -31.60 -33.49 28.62
C ASP A 29 -30.34 -33.75 27.78
N PRO A 30 -29.16 -33.77 28.42
CA PRO A 30 -27.90 -33.92 27.71
C PRO A 30 -27.72 -35.29 27.05
N GLU A 31 -28.27 -36.35 27.65
CA GLU A 31 -28.09 -37.73 27.15
C GLU A 31 -28.76 -37.90 25.79
N ARG A 32 -29.96 -37.32 25.63
CA ARG A 32 -30.70 -37.40 24.36
C ARG A 32 -30.16 -36.46 23.27
N TRP A 33 -29.82 -35.22 23.63
CA TRP A 33 -29.62 -34.16 22.63
C TRP A 33 -28.16 -33.79 22.35
N ARG A 34 -27.20 -34.12 23.22
CA ARG A 34 -25.79 -33.76 23.01
C ARG A 34 -25.18 -34.45 21.79
N GLY A 35 -25.52 -35.73 21.57
CA GLY A 35 -25.09 -36.49 20.38
C GLY A 35 -25.54 -35.82 19.07
N PRO A 36 -26.86 -35.63 18.86
CA PRO A 36 -27.40 -34.90 17.71
C PRO A 36 -26.79 -33.49 17.55
N ALA A 37 -26.61 -32.75 18.66
CA ALA A 37 -26.05 -31.40 18.59
C ALA A 37 -24.62 -31.35 18.04
N ARG A 38 -23.78 -32.29 18.47
CA ARG A 38 -22.42 -32.47 17.95
C ARG A 38 -22.43 -32.93 16.50
N GLN A 39 -23.32 -33.84 16.11
CA GLN A 39 -23.45 -34.31 14.73
C GLN A 39 -23.86 -33.17 13.79
N SER A 40 -24.84 -32.36 14.16
CA SER A 40 -25.23 -31.18 13.38
C SER A 40 -24.10 -30.14 13.30
N TYR A 41 -23.33 -29.95 14.38
CA TYR A 41 -22.15 -29.08 14.35
C TYR A 41 -21.08 -29.59 13.37
N VAL A 42 -20.81 -30.89 13.39
CA VAL A 42 -19.86 -31.54 12.47
C VAL A 42 -20.36 -31.43 11.03
N LEU A 43 -21.67 -31.57 10.78
CA LEU A 43 -22.25 -31.37 9.45
C LEU A 43 -22.10 -29.93 8.96
N MET A 44 -22.36 -28.93 9.83
CA MET A 44 -22.08 -27.52 9.51
C MET A 44 -20.60 -27.31 9.17
N THR A 45 -19.70 -27.89 9.97
CA THR A 45 -18.25 -27.81 9.76
C THR A 45 -17.86 -28.42 8.41
N PHE A 46 -18.37 -29.63 8.11
CA PHE A 46 -18.13 -30.32 6.85
C PHE A 46 -18.60 -29.47 5.66
N ALA A 47 -19.81 -28.92 5.72
CA ALA A 47 -20.36 -28.10 4.65
C ALA A 47 -19.51 -26.84 4.37
N ILE A 48 -19.03 -26.15 5.42
CA ILE A 48 -18.15 -24.98 5.28
C ILE A 48 -16.77 -25.37 4.75
N VAL A 49 -16.17 -26.47 5.24
CA VAL A 49 -14.85 -26.94 4.79
C VAL A 49 -14.89 -27.34 3.31
N VAL A 50 -15.90 -28.11 2.91
CA VAL A 50 -16.09 -28.52 1.51
C VAL A 50 -16.44 -27.31 0.64
N GLY A 51 -17.28 -26.38 1.13
CA GLY A 51 -17.59 -25.14 0.43
C GLY A 51 -16.35 -24.26 0.22
N SER A 52 -15.49 -24.16 1.24
CA SER A 52 -14.22 -23.42 1.14
C SER A 52 -13.27 -24.09 0.15
N ALA A 53 -13.13 -25.42 0.19
CA ALA A 53 -12.32 -26.17 -0.76
C ALA A 53 -12.83 -26.01 -2.19
N LEU A 54 -14.16 -26.01 -2.39
CA LEU A 54 -14.80 -25.78 -3.68
C LEU A 54 -14.53 -24.37 -4.20
N LEU A 55 -14.68 -23.34 -3.36
CA LEU A 55 -14.35 -21.95 -3.77
C LEU A 55 -12.87 -21.83 -4.14
N MET A 56 -11.97 -22.41 -3.34
CA MET A 56 -10.54 -22.44 -3.65
C MET A 56 -10.24 -23.15 -4.98
N TYR A 57 -10.88 -24.29 -5.23
CA TYR A 57 -10.78 -25.00 -6.51
C TYR A 57 -11.19 -24.10 -7.67
N LEU A 58 -12.34 -23.42 -7.57
CA LEU A 58 -12.86 -22.54 -8.63
C LEU A 58 -11.97 -21.32 -8.89
N LEU A 59 -11.30 -20.79 -7.86
CA LEU A 59 -10.29 -19.74 -7.98
C LEU A 59 -9.05 -20.25 -8.72
N VAL A 60 -8.51 -21.39 -8.32
CA VAL A 60 -7.31 -21.98 -8.94
C VAL A 60 -7.55 -22.41 -10.38
N THR A 61 -8.77 -22.85 -10.71
CA THR A 61 -9.16 -23.20 -12.09
C THR A 61 -9.70 -22.02 -12.90
N HIS A 62 -9.69 -20.79 -12.35
CA HIS A 62 -10.10 -19.57 -13.05
C HIS A 62 -11.53 -19.65 -13.64
N ASP A 63 -12.51 -20.16 -12.88
CA ASP A 63 -13.90 -20.22 -13.34
C ASP A 63 -14.58 -18.83 -13.32
N TYR A 64 -14.29 -18.03 -14.35
CA TYR A 64 -14.78 -16.65 -14.52
C TYR A 64 -16.28 -16.52 -14.75
N ARG A 65 -17.03 -17.63 -14.77
CA ARG A 65 -18.50 -17.55 -14.72
C ARG A 65 -18.96 -16.95 -13.40
N LEU A 66 -18.20 -17.16 -12.33
CA LEU A 66 -18.48 -16.61 -11.02
C LEU A 66 -17.90 -15.22 -10.87
N HIS A 67 -18.74 -14.29 -10.39
CA HIS A 67 -18.35 -12.90 -10.20
C HIS A 67 -17.16 -12.77 -9.24
N TYR A 68 -17.14 -13.54 -8.15
CA TYR A 68 -16.04 -13.49 -7.18
C TYR A 68 -14.71 -13.91 -7.80
N VAL A 69 -14.70 -14.99 -8.60
CA VAL A 69 -13.48 -15.48 -9.25
C VAL A 69 -12.97 -14.45 -10.25
N TRP A 70 -13.85 -13.93 -11.11
CA TRP A 70 -13.50 -12.87 -12.07
C TRP A 70 -12.99 -11.58 -11.40
N ALA A 71 -13.59 -11.17 -10.28
CA ALA A 71 -13.25 -9.89 -9.64
C ALA A 71 -11.87 -9.88 -8.96
N TYR A 72 -11.34 -11.04 -8.56
CA TYR A 72 -10.12 -11.11 -7.74
C TYR A 72 -8.99 -11.98 -8.29
N SER A 73 -9.24 -12.81 -9.31
CA SER A 73 -8.20 -13.64 -9.95
C SER A 73 -7.92 -13.22 -11.39
N ASP A 74 -6.78 -13.63 -11.92
CA ASP A 74 -6.41 -13.48 -13.32
C ASP A 74 -5.42 -14.57 -13.74
N ASN A 75 -5.30 -14.81 -15.04
CA ASN A 75 -4.52 -15.92 -15.60
C ASN A 75 -3.00 -15.81 -15.35
N LEU A 76 -2.48 -14.61 -15.06
CA LEU A 76 -1.05 -14.35 -14.86
C LEU A 76 -0.66 -14.31 -13.39
N LEU A 77 -1.64 -14.42 -12.48
CA LEU A 77 -1.41 -14.28 -11.05
C LEU A 77 -0.63 -15.50 -10.50
N PRO A 78 0.53 -15.30 -9.86
CA PRO A 78 1.27 -16.38 -9.21
C PRO A 78 0.40 -17.15 -8.20
N LEU A 79 0.59 -18.47 -8.10
CA LEU A 79 -0.27 -19.36 -7.30
C LEU A 79 -0.47 -18.90 -5.85
N HIS A 80 0.56 -18.37 -5.19
CA HIS A 80 0.45 -17.92 -3.80
C HIS A 80 -0.45 -16.67 -3.66
N TYR A 81 -0.41 -15.75 -4.65
CA TYR A 81 -1.35 -14.64 -4.70
C TYR A 81 -2.74 -15.11 -5.14
N LEU A 82 -2.83 -16.08 -6.04
CA LEU A 82 -4.08 -16.71 -6.44
C LEU A 82 -4.79 -17.36 -5.25
N ILE A 83 -4.07 -18.08 -4.37
CA ILE A 83 -4.63 -18.61 -3.12
C ILE A 83 -5.14 -17.46 -2.23
N SER A 84 -4.41 -16.35 -2.16
CA SER A 84 -4.82 -15.20 -1.33
C SER A 84 -6.09 -14.49 -1.80
N THR A 85 -6.50 -14.70 -3.06
CA THR A 85 -7.78 -14.19 -3.56
C THR A 85 -8.98 -14.76 -2.81
N PHE A 86 -8.84 -15.92 -2.14
CA PHE A 86 -9.87 -16.48 -1.26
C PHE A 86 -10.30 -15.52 -0.15
N TRP A 87 -9.43 -14.61 0.28
CA TRP A 87 -9.75 -13.58 1.26
C TRP A 87 -9.51 -12.15 0.74
N GLY A 88 -9.30 -11.99 -0.57
CA GLY A 88 -9.13 -10.68 -1.21
C GLY A 88 -10.42 -9.85 -1.24
N GLY A 89 -11.57 -10.51 -1.26
CA GLY A 89 -12.90 -9.88 -1.25
C GLY A 89 -13.71 -10.10 0.02
N GLN A 90 -14.84 -9.38 0.15
CA GLN A 90 -15.73 -9.48 1.30
C GLN A 90 -16.28 -10.90 1.49
N GLU A 91 -16.81 -11.48 0.42
CA GLU A 91 -17.50 -12.77 0.44
C GLU A 91 -16.59 -13.89 0.94
N GLY A 92 -15.39 -13.99 0.36
CA GLY A 92 -14.39 -14.98 0.76
C GLY A 92 -13.78 -14.71 2.14
N SER A 93 -13.64 -13.46 2.57
CA SER A 93 -13.19 -13.15 3.93
C SER A 93 -14.21 -13.55 5.02
N PHE A 94 -15.52 -13.44 4.75
CA PHE A 94 -16.55 -14.02 5.63
C PHE A 94 -16.47 -15.55 5.65
N MET A 95 -16.26 -16.19 4.49
CA MET A 95 -16.04 -17.63 4.43
C MET A 95 -14.81 -18.06 5.25
N LEU A 96 -13.69 -17.32 5.15
CA LEU A 96 -12.48 -17.57 5.94
C LEU A 96 -12.75 -17.45 7.45
N TRP A 97 -13.48 -16.42 7.88
CA TRP A 97 -13.86 -16.26 9.28
C TRP A 97 -14.67 -17.45 9.78
N ILE A 98 -15.72 -17.84 9.04
CA ILE A 98 -16.56 -18.98 9.41
C ILE A 98 -15.73 -20.27 9.40
N PHE A 99 -14.86 -20.47 8.40
CA PHE A 99 -13.95 -21.60 8.31
C PHE A 99 -13.06 -21.74 9.55
N CYS A 100 -12.39 -20.65 9.96
CA CYS A 100 -11.62 -20.65 11.21
C CYS A 100 -12.52 -20.95 12.42
N GLY A 101 -13.72 -20.37 12.49
CA GLY A 101 -14.65 -20.56 13.60
C GLY A 101 -15.17 -21.99 13.73
N VAL A 102 -15.58 -22.62 12.64
CA VAL A 102 -16.07 -24.01 12.68
C VAL A 102 -14.96 -24.99 13.09
N LEU A 103 -13.72 -24.73 12.65
CA LEU A 103 -12.57 -25.53 13.05
C LEU A 103 -12.20 -25.35 14.53
N LEU A 104 -12.29 -24.12 15.07
CA LEU A 104 -12.04 -23.87 16.50
C LEU A 104 -13.14 -24.44 17.40
N GLY A 105 -14.38 -24.55 16.92
CA GLY A 105 -15.44 -25.14 17.73
C GLY A 105 -15.38 -26.67 17.85
N LEU A 106 -14.68 -27.38 16.95
CA LEU A 106 -14.44 -28.82 17.09
C LEU A 106 -13.74 -29.20 18.41
N PRO A 107 -12.57 -28.63 18.75
CA PRO A 107 -11.95 -28.83 20.06
C PRO A 107 -12.75 -28.18 21.20
N LEU A 108 -13.45 -27.06 20.96
CA LEU A 108 -14.26 -26.38 21.98
C LEU A 108 -15.34 -27.29 22.57
N MET A 109 -16.00 -28.12 21.75
CA MET A 109 -17.02 -29.07 22.21
C MET A 109 -16.50 -30.00 23.33
N ARG A 110 -15.20 -30.33 23.32
CA ARG A 110 -14.56 -31.11 24.40
C ARG A 110 -14.04 -30.23 25.52
N PHE A 111 -13.35 -29.14 25.20
CA PHE A 111 -12.67 -28.31 26.19
C PHE A 111 -13.62 -27.44 27.03
N ALA A 112 -14.86 -27.22 26.57
CA ALA A 112 -15.87 -26.50 27.33
C ALA A 112 -16.38 -27.28 28.57
N ARG A 113 -16.14 -28.59 28.67
CA ARG A 113 -16.52 -29.43 29.83
C ARG A 113 -18.00 -29.21 30.21
N SER A 114 -18.30 -28.91 31.47
CA SER A 114 -19.67 -28.65 31.95
C SER A 114 -20.34 -27.42 31.31
N TYR A 115 -19.59 -26.56 30.62
CA TYR A 115 -20.11 -25.39 29.92
C TYR A 115 -20.56 -25.68 28.49
N GLU A 116 -20.23 -26.86 27.94
CA GLU A 116 -20.40 -27.22 26.53
C GLU A 116 -21.72 -26.74 25.93
N SER A 117 -22.87 -27.20 26.45
CA SER A 117 -24.16 -26.89 25.85
C SER A 117 -24.43 -25.39 25.74
N ARG A 118 -24.11 -24.60 26.78
CA ARG A 118 -24.39 -23.15 26.79
C ARG A 118 -23.38 -22.37 25.97
N VAL A 119 -22.10 -22.75 26.04
CA VAL A 119 -21.04 -22.13 25.22
C VAL A 119 -21.31 -22.39 23.75
N MET A 120 -21.65 -23.62 23.36
CA MET A 120 -21.92 -23.96 21.97
C MET A 120 -23.19 -23.29 21.44
N VAL A 121 -24.24 -23.09 22.24
CA VAL A 121 -25.39 -22.24 21.83
C VAL A 121 -24.90 -20.84 21.47
N VAL A 122 -24.19 -20.17 22.38
CA VAL A 122 -23.76 -18.78 22.15
C VAL A 122 -22.75 -18.69 20.99
N TYR A 123 -21.80 -19.62 20.92
CA TYR A 123 -20.82 -19.67 19.83
C TYR A 123 -21.48 -19.94 18.48
N ASN A 124 -22.44 -20.87 18.41
CA ASN A 124 -23.19 -21.12 17.19
C ASN A 124 -24.01 -19.90 16.76
N LEU A 125 -24.55 -19.08 17.69
CA LEU A 125 -25.20 -17.83 17.31
C LEU A 125 -24.21 -16.86 16.63
N THR A 126 -22.95 -16.82 17.07
CA THR A 126 -21.91 -16.03 16.38
C THR A 126 -21.62 -16.55 14.97
N LEU A 127 -21.51 -17.88 14.80
CA LEU A 127 -21.29 -18.49 13.48
C LEU A 127 -22.51 -18.31 12.56
N LEU A 128 -23.73 -18.47 13.09
CA LEU A 128 -24.97 -18.30 12.33
C LEU A 128 -25.13 -16.87 11.83
N SER A 129 -24.77 -15.86 12.64
CA SER A 129 -24.83 -14.46 12.20
C SER A 129 -23.89 -14.18 11.02
N LEU A 130 -22.70 -14.79 11.02
CA LEU A 130 -21.76 -14.73 9.89
C LEU A 130 -22.25 -15.53 8.68
N ILE A 131 -22.81 -16.74 8.89
CA ILE A 131 -23.35 -17.56 7.79
C ILE A 131 -24.52 -16.84 7.12
N LEU A 132 -25.37 -16.12 7.86
CA LEU A 132 -26.45 -15.31 7.28
C LEU A 132 -25.91 -14.18 6.39
N LEU A 133 -24.84 -13.51 6.81
CA LEU A 133 -24.14 -12.50 5.98
C LEU A 133 -23.54 -13.16 4.73
N LEU A 134 -22.90 -14.32 4.86
CA LEU A 134 -22.32 -15.06 3.75
C LEU A 134 -23.37 -15.51 2.74
N VAL A 135 -24.52 -16.03 3.18
CA VAL A 135 -25.62 -16.43 2.29
C VAL A 135 -26.17 -15.24 1.51
N LYS A 136 -26.18 -14.03 2.09
CA LYS A 136 -26.59 -12.81 1.40
C LYS A 136 -25.55 -12.35 0.35
N GLN A 137 -24.27 -12.47 0.68
CA GLN A 137 -23.14 -12.05 -0.15
C GLN A 137 -22.84 -13.03 -1.29
N ASP A 138 -22.99 -14.33 -1.04
CA ASP A 138 -22.81 -15.47 -1.95
C ASP A 138 -21.56 -15.41 -2.86
N PRO A 139 -20.42 -16.02 -2.46
CA PRO A 139 -19.23 -16.11 -3.33
C PRO A 139 -19.46 -17.00 -4.56
N PHE A 140 -20.53 -17.78 -4.61
CA PHE A 140 -20.91 -18.66 -5.72
C PHE A 140 -21.92 -18.02 -6.67
N ARG A 141 -22.12 -16.69 -6.59
CA ARG A 141 -22.98 -15.96 -7.52
C ARG A 141 -22.37 -15.90 -8.92
N PHE A 142 -23.18 -16.25 -9.93
CA PHE A 142 -22.84 -15.97 -11.31
C PHE A 142 -22.96 -14.47 -11.58
N HIS A 143 -22.28 -14.00 -12.63
CA HIS A 143 -22.52 -12.67 -13.15
C HIS A 143 -23.99 -12.46 -13.54
N GLN A 144 -24.56 -11.31 -13.21
CA GLN A 144 -25.91 -10.95 -13.65
C GLN A 144 -25.87 -10.52 -15.12
N GLY A 145 -26.74 -11.09 -15.96
CA GLY A 145 -26.90 -10.72 -17.37
C GLY A 145 -25.90 -11.34 -18.36
N LEU A 146 -24.93 -12.13 -17.89
CA LEU A 146 -23.94 -12.80 -18.75
C LEU A 146 -24.43 -14.22 -19.13
N THR A 147 -24.52 -14.48 -20.43
CA THR A 147 -24.69 -15.84 -20.96
C THR A 147 -23.34 -16.55 -20.99
N ALA A 148 -23.33 -17.88 -21.13
CA ALA A 148 -22.08 -18.65 -21.21
C ALA A 148 -21.14 -18.13 -22.32
N ALA A 149 -21.70 -17.65 -23.43
CA ALA A 149 -20.95 -17.09 -24.57
C ALA A 149 -20.27 -15.74 -24.29
N LEU A 150 -20.68 -15.03 -23.22
CA LEU A 150 -20.16 -13.72 -22.85
C LEU A 150 -19.18 -13.79 -21.66
N THR A 151 -18.88 -15.00 -21.15
CA THR A 151 -17.98 -15.18 -20.01
C THR A 151 -16.60 -14.58 -20.33
N PRO A 152 -16.03 -13.71 -19.47
CA PRO A 152 -14.70 -13.14 -19.70
C PRO A 152 -13.62 -14.22 -19.83
N MET A 153 -12.65 -14.00 -20.73
CA MET A 153 -11.50 -14.89 -20.91
C MET A 153 -10.42 -14.72 -19.82
N ASP A 154 -10.48 -13.60 -19.09
CA ASP A 154 -9.58 -13.27 -17.99
C ASP A 154 -10.34 -12.46 -16.92
N GLY A 155 -9.80 -12.46 -15.70
CA GLY A 155 -10.34 -11.70 -14.58
C GLY A 155 -9.62 -10.38 -14.34
N GLN A 156 -10.12 -9.59 -13.39
CA GLN A 156 -9.56 -8.29 -13.01
C GLN A 156 -8.24 -8.43 -12.24
N GLY A 157 -7.98 -9.60 -11.66
CA GLY A 157 -6.80 -9.85 -10.86
C GLY A 157 -6.88 -9.26 -9.46
N LEU A 158 -5.91 -9.64 -8.62
CA LEU A 158 -5.80 -9.09 -7.28
C LEU A 158 -5.23 -7.67 -7.36
N ASN A 159 -5.76 -6.74 -6.55
CA ASN A 159 -5.19 -5.40 -6.42
C ASN A 159 -3.66 -5.49 -6.23
N PRO A 160 -2.84 -4.81 -7.04
CA PRO A 160 -1.40 -5.02 -7.00
C PRO A 160 -0.72 -4.66 -5.68
N LEU A 161 -1.31 -3.79 -4.86
CA LEU A 161 -0.85 -3.51 -3.49
C LEU A 161 -1.01 -4.71 -2.55
N LEU A 162 -1.96 -5.60 -2.85
CA LEU A 162 -2.18 -6.82 -2.08
C LEU A 162 -1.25 -7.97 -2.50
N GLN A 163 -0.51 -7.81 -3.61
CA GLN A 163 0.45 -8.82 -4.08
C GLN A 163 1.76 -8.70 -3.30
N ASN A 164 1.71 -9.04 -2.01
CA ASN A 164 2.84 -9.07 -1.09
C ASN A 164 2.73 -10.33 -0.18
N PRO A 165 3.83 -11.04 0.13
CA PRO A 165 3.80 -12.25 0.97
C PRO A 165 3.08 -12.06 2.31
N TRP A 166 3.22 -10.90 2.95
CA TRP A 166 2.57 -10.61 4.23
C TRP A 166 1.05 -10.56 4.11
N MET A 167 0.52 -10.12 2.96
CA MET A 167 -0.92 -10.17 2.64
C MET A 167 -1.45 -11.61 2.52
N VAL A 168 -0.59 -12.56 2.14
CA VAL A 168 -0.97 -13.97 2.09
C VAL A 168 -1.12 -14.55 3.50
N ILE A 169 -0.35 -14.07 4.47
CA ILE A 169 -0.24 -14.71 5.80
C ILE A 169 -1.06 -14.00 6.88
N HIS A 170 -1.12 -12.67 6.87
CA HIS A 170 -1.72 -11.92 7.98
C HIS A 170 -3.25 -12.06 8.09
N PRO A 171 -4.07 -12.07 7.01
CA PRO A 171 -5.52 -12.15 7.14
C PRO A 171 -5.99 -13.48 7.75
N PRO A 172 -5.48 -14.67 7.36
CA PRO A 172 -5.80 -15.92 8.05
C PRO A 172 -5.53 -15.87 9.56
N ILE A 173 -4.40 -15.29 9.98
CA ILE A 173 -4.05 -15.15 11.41
C ILE A 173 -5.02 -14.18 12.11
N MET A 174 -5.39 -13.08 11.45
CA MET A 174 -6.39 -12.13 11.96
C MET A 174 -7.74 -12.82 12.21
N PHE A 175 -8.21 -13.62 11.24
CA PHE A 175 -9.49 -14.31 11.36
C PHE A 175 -9.48 -15.46 12.38
N ILE A 176 -8.34 -16.11 12.62
CA ILE A 176 -8.18 -17.00 13.79
C ILE A 176 -8.37 -16.21 15.10
N GLY A 177 -7.82 -14.99 15.17
CA GLY A 177 -8.01 -14.06 16.29
C GLY A 177 -9.48 -13.67 16.49
N TYR A 178 -10.17 -13.21 15.45
CA TYR A 178 -11.59 -12.85 15.52
C TYR A 178 -12.49 -14.05 15.84
N ALA A 179 -12.26 -15.20 15.21
CA ALA A 179 -13.01 -16.42 15.46
C ALA A 179 -12.83 -16.94 16.90
N SER A 180 -11.60 -16.88 17.43
CA SER A 180 -11.31 -17.30 18.79
C SER A 180 -11.91 -16.36 19.84
N LEU A 181 -12.03 -15.05 19.59
CA LEU A 181 -12.67 -14.11 20.53
C LEU A 181 -14.15 -14.38 20.80
N GLY A 182 -14.85 -15.02 19.85
CA GLY A 182 -16.20 -15.53 20.07
C GLY A 182 -16.28 -16.55 21.21
N ILE A 183 -15.18 -17.22 21.55
CA ILE A 183 -15.12 -18.28 22.56
C ILE A 183 -15.08 -17.72 23.99
N PRO A 184 -14.15 -16.80 24.37
CA PRO A 184 -14.22 -16.12 25.66
C PRO A 184 -15.54 -15.38 25.89
N PHE A 185 -16.11 -14.78 24.83
CA PHE A 185 -17.44 -14.20 24.87
C PHE A 185 -18.51 -15.25 25.22
N ALA A 186 -18.53 -16.38 24.51
CA ALA A 186 -19.46 -17.47 24.80
C ALA A 186 -19.32 -18.02 26.23
N PHE A 187 -18.09 -18.14 26.75
CA PHE A 187 -17.86 -18.50 28.15
C PHE A 187 -18.38 -17.45 29.12
N ALA A 188 -18.20 -16.15 28.85
CA ALA A 188 -18.70 -15.08 29.71
C ALA A 188 -20.24 -15.09 29.78
N ILE A 189 -20.92 -15.24 28.65
CA ILE A 189 -22.39 -15.38 28.59
C ILE A 189 -22.83 -16.67 29.29
N ALA A 190 -22.15 -17.79 29.07
CA ALA A 190 -22.46 -19.04 29.76
C ALA A 190 -22.24 -18.94 31.28
N ALA A 191 -21.23 -18.20 31.74
CA ALA A 191 -20.96 -17.93 33.16
C ALA A 191 -22.10 -17.12 33.80
N LEU A 192 -22.58 -16.07 33.11
CA LEU A 192 -23.75 -15.29 33.53
C LEU A 192 -25.03 -16.13 33.57
N TRP A 193 -25.22 -17.00 32.57
CA TRP A 193 -26.38 -17.88 32.49
C TRP A 193 -26.36 -18.95 33.60
N MET A 194 -25.20 -19.55 33.87
CA MET A 194 -25.04 -20.58 34.91
C MET A 194 -24.86 -20.02 36.31
N LYS A 195 -24.68 -18.70 36.46
CA LYS A 195 -24.28 -18.04 37.70
C LYS A 195 -22.97 -18.58 38.29
N ARG A 196 -22.04 -19.00 37.42
CA ARG A 196 -20.74 -19.57 37.79
C ARG A 196 -19.63 -18.60 37.41
N TYR A 197 -19.33 -17.66 38.31
CA TYR A 197 -18.54 -16.48 37.99
C TYR A 197 -17.02 -16.66 38.05
N ASP A 198 -16.50 -17.74 38.63
CA ASP A 198 -15.04 -17.95 38.79
C ASP A 198 -14.46 -19.01 37.85
N GLU A 199 -15.10 -20.18 37.77
CA GLU A 199 -14.57 -21.34 37.05
C GLU A 199 -14.40 -21.11 35.54
N TRP A 200 -15.23 -20.25 34.93
CA TRP A 200 -15.15 -19.94 33.50
C TRP A 200 -13.78 -19.40 33.09
N THR A 201 -13.09 -18.70 34.01
CA THR A 201 -11.77 -18.13 33.72
C THR A 201 -10.70 -19.20 33.50
N MET A 202 -10.83 -20.36 34.14
CA MET A 202 -9.89 -21.48 33.99
C MET A 202 -10.02 -22.13 32.61
N VAL A 203 -11.25 -22.35 32.16
CA VAL A 203 -11.54 -22.99 30.86
C VAL A 203 -11.40 -22.01 29.68
N SER A 204 -11.62 -20.72 29.91
CA SER A 204 -11.55 -19.68 28.87
C SER A 204 -10.12 -19.17 28.63
N MET A 205 -9.21 -19.20 29.62
CA MET A 205 -7.87 -18.61 29.50
C MET A 205 -7.07 -19.05 28.26
N PRO A 206 -6.99 -20.35 27.89
CA PRO A 206 -6.23 -20.75 26.70
C PRO A 206 -6.75 -20.08 25.42
N TRP A 207 -8.06 -19.85 25.33
CA TRP A 207 -8.70 -19.19 24.20
C TRP A 207 -8.43 -17.68 24.21
N VAL A 208 -8.45 -17.04 25.38
CA VAL A 208 -8.06 -15.62 25.52
C VAL A 208 -6.60 -15.41 25.08
N LEU A 209 -5.70 -16.31 25.46
CA LEU A 209 -4.29 -16.24 25.05
C LEU A 209 -4.12 -16.52 23.55
N LEU A 210 -4.87 -17.47 22.98
CA LEU A 210 -4.89 -17.72 21.54
C LEU A 210 -5.37 -16.47 20.78
N SER A 211 -6.45 -15.83 21.24
CA SER A 211 -6.96 -14.59 20.66
C SER A 211 -5.94 -13.46 20.74
N LEU A 212 -5.34 -13.24 21.91
CA LEU A 212 -4.34 -12.20 22.13
C LEU A 212 -3.11 -12.39 21.23
N GLY A 213 -2.58 -13.61 21.17
CA GLY A 213 -1.40 -13.95 20.38
C GLY A 213 -1.67 -13.86 18.87
N SER A 214 -2.81 -14.38 18.41
CA SER A 214 -3.17 -14.35 16.99
C SER A 214 -3.42 -12.92 16.51
N LEU A 215 -4.20 -12.12 17.25
CA LEU A 215 -4.45 -10.72 16.89
C LEU A 215 -3.18 -9.88 16.94
N GLY A 216 -2.34 -10.04 17.98
CA GLY A 216 -1.06 -9.33 18.06
C GLY A 216 -0.14 -9.66 16.88
N THR A 217 -0.05 -10.95 16.52
CA THR A 217 0.74 -11.40 15.37
C THR A 217 0.18 -10.85 14.05
N ALA A 218 -1.14 -10.86 13.87
CA ALA A 218 -1.77 -10.32 12.68
C ALA A 218 -1.53 -8.80 12.52
N ILE A 219 -1.65 -8.04 13.62
CA ILE A 219 -1.38 -6.59 13.66
C ILE A 219 0.09 -6.32 13.30
N MET A 220 1.03 -7.08 13.87
CA MET A 220 2.46 -6.96 13.56
C MET A 220 2.75 -7.23 12.08
N LEU A 221 2.22 -8.33 11.53
CA LEU A 221 2.41 -8.67 10.12
C LEU A 221 1.74 -7.65 9.17
N GLY A 222 0.56 -7.14 9.55
CA GLY A 222 -0.13 -6.07 8.83
C GLY A 222 0.65 -4.75 8.83
N GLY A 223 1.20 -4.35 9.98
CA GLY A 223 2.06 -3.17 10.07
C GLY A 223 3.36 -3.30 9.27
N TYR A 224 3.94 -4.51 9.22
CA TYR A 224 5.11 -4.78 8.38
C TYR A 224 4.78 -4.73 6.88
N TRP A 225 3.63 -5.30 6.48
CA TRP A 225 3.13 -5.17 5.11
C TRP A 225 2.91 -3.70 4.71
N ALA A 226 2.25 -2.92 5.58
CA ALA A 226 2.04 -1.49 5.39
C ALA A 226 3.38 -0.76 5.21
N TYR A 227 4.38 -1.09 6.03
CA TYR A 227 5.72 -0.52 5.95
C TYR A 227 6.41 -0.81 4.61
N GLU A 228 6.33 -2.04 4.09
CA GLU A 228 6.99 -2.40 2.82
C GLU A 228 6.23 -1.96 1.57
N THR A 229 4.93 -1.66 1.70
CA THR A 229 4.04 -1.52 0.54
C THR A 229 3.49 -0.11 0.38
N LEU A 230 3.12 0.56 1.48
CA LEU A 230 2.38 1.83 1.44
C LEU A 230 3.34 3.03 1.44
N GLY A 231 3.16 3.96 0.51
CA GLY A 231 4.06 5.10 0.28
C GLY A 231 4.15 6.15 1.40
N TRP A 232 3.39 6.05 2.50
CA TRP A 232 3.33 7.07 3.56
C TRP A 232 4.51 7.07 4.56
N GLY A 233 5.52 6.20 4.35
CA GLY A 233 6.76 6.22 5.12
C GLY A 233 6.63 5.76 6.57
N GLY A 234 5.74 4.82 6.89
CA GLY A 234 5.57 4.34 8.27
C GLY A 234 4.96 2.96 8.35
N TYR A 235 5.11 2.31 9.51
CA TYR A 235 4.53 1.00 9.81
C TYR A 235 3.12 1.08 10.40
N TRP A 236 2.70 2.27 10.83
CA TRP A 236 1.37 2.52 11.40
C TRP A 236 0.94 3.95 11.10
N GLY A 237 0.03 4.11 10.14
CA GLY A 237 -0.46 5.43 9.69
C GLY A 237 -1.61 5.98 10.53
N TRP A 238 -2.02 5.26 11.57
CA TRP A 238 -3.30 5.45 12.27
C TRP A 238 -4.52 5.31 11.36
N ASP A 239 -4.41 4.45 10.34
CA ASP A 239 -5.51 4.12 9.46
C ASP A 239 -6.70 3.55 10.28
N PRO A 240 -7.94 4.04 10.04
CA PRO A 240 -9.09 3.63 10.84
C PRO A 240 -9.36 2.12 10.84
N VAL A 241 -9.04 1.40 9.77
CA VAL A 241 -9.25 -0.06 9.70
C VAL A 241 -8.16 -0.81 10.46
N GLU A 242 -6.91 -0.38 10.35
CA GLU A 242 -5.82 -0.87 11.20
C GLU A 242 -6.16 -0.68 12.69
N ASN A 243 -6.60 0.53 13.06
CA ASN A 243 -7.01 0.85 14.43
C ASN A 243 -8.21 0.01 14.91
N ALA A 244 -9.17 -0.28 14.03
CA ALA A 244 -10.33 -1.11 14.36
C ALA A 244 -9.93 -2.53 14.80
N SER A 245 -8.80 -3.05 14.32
CA SER A 245 -8.23 -4.32 14.78
C SER A 245 -7.46 -4.22 16.12
N LEU A 246 -6.88 -3.05 16.40
CA LEU A 246 -6.10 -2.79 17.62
C LEU A 246 -6.98 -2.70 18.88
N VAL A 247 -8.17 -2.10 18.80
CA VAL A 247 -9.03 -1.89 19.98
C VAL A 247 -9.51 -3.23 20.61
N PRO A 248 -9.99 -4.23 19.85
CA PRO A 248 -10.26 -5.57 20.40
C PRO A 248 -9.03 -6.23 21.03
N TRP A 249 -7.84 -6.04 20.46
CA TRP A 249 -6.60 -6.58 21.01
C TRP A 249 -6.26 -5.95 22.37
N LEU A 250 -6.38 -4.63 22.52
CA LEU A 250 -6.20 -3.92 23.79
C LEU A 250 -7.23 -4.37 24.85
N ALA A 251 -8.49 -4.54 24.47
CA ALA A 251 -9.51 -5.07 25.38
C ALA A 251 -9.19 -6.51 25.83
N THR A 252 -8.64 -7.33 24.93
CA THR A 252 -8.21 -8.70 25.23
C THR A 252 -6.95 -8.73 26.11
N LEU A 253 -6.03 -7.78 25.91
CA LEU A 253 -4.85 -7.60 26.76
C LEU A 253 -5.26 -7.23 28.19
N ALA A 254 -6.19 -6.29 28.34
CA ALA A 254 -6.81 -5.94 29.61
C ALA A 254 -7.51 -7.14 30.26
N LEU A 255 -8.30 -7.90 29.48
CA LEU A 255 -8.97 -9.12 29.94
C LEU A 255 -7.97 -10.16 30.46
N THR A 256 -6.88 -10.37 29.73
CA THR A 256 -5.84 -11.34 30.10
C THR A 256 -5.28 -11.03 31.50
N HIS A 257 -4.93 -9.78 31.75
CA HIS A 257 -4.42 -9.33 33.05
C HIS A 257 -5.50 -9.39 34.15
N GLY A 258 -6.74 -9.02 33.83
CA GLY A 258 -7.85 -9.11 34.77
C GLY A 258 -8.19 -10.56 35.15
N MET A 259 -8.15 -11.50 34.20
CA MET A 259 -8.39 -12.92 34.46
C MET A 259 -7.28 -13.55 35.30
N LEU A 260 -6.03 -13.09 35.18
CA LEU A 260 -4.95 -13.51 36.08
C LEU A 260 -5.23 -13.12 37.54
N LEU A 261 -5.71 -11.90 37.77
CA LEU A 261 -6.13 -11.45 39.11
C LEU A 261 -7.33 -12.24 39.63
N GLN A 262 -8.30 -12.53 38.77
CA GLN A 262 -9.46 -13.31 39.18
C GLN A 262 -9.10 -14.74 39.56
N ARG A 263 -8.28 -15.42 38.75
CA ARG A 263 -7.83 -16.78 39.04
C ARG A 263 -6.95 -16.86 40.28
N GLY A 264 -6.11 -15.85 40.49
CA GLY A 264 -5.16 -15.83 41.61
C GLY A 264 -5.78 -15.36 42.93
N ARG A 265 -6.80 -14.48 42.89
CA ARG A 265 -7.30 -13.78 44.08
C ARG A 265 -8.82 -13.75 44.22
N GLY A 266 -9.57 -14.26 43.24
CA GLY A 266 -11.04 -14.22 43.24
C GLY A 266 -11.60 -12.79 43.16
N ARG A 267 -10.92 -11.88 42.45
CA ARG A 267 -11.31 -10.46 42.31
C ARG A 267 -11.60 -10.10 40.85
N PHE A 268 -12.21 -8.94 40.61
CA PHE A 268 -12.50 -8.36 39.28
C PHE A 268 -13.46 -9.17 38.41
N ARG A 269 -14.36 -9.95 39.03
CA ARG A 269 -15.37 -10.76 38.32
C ARG A 269 -16.20 -9.92 37.34
N ARG A 270 -16.70 -8.77 37.80
CA ARG A 270 -17.53 -7.86 36.99
C ARG A 270 -16.74 -7.30 35.81
N LEU A 271 -15.53 -6.79 36.08
CA LEU A 271 -14.67 -6.22 35.06
C LEU A 271 -14.30 -7.24 33.98
N ASN A 272 -13.94 -8.46 34.35
CA ASN A 272 -13.55 -9.49 33.39
C ASN A 272 -14.72 -9.95 32.51
N LEU A 273 -15.94 -10.01 33.07
CA LEU A 273 -17.14 -10.26 32.27
C LEU A 273 -17.40 -9.11 31.28
N VAL A 274 -17.26 -7.86 31.73
CA VAL A 274 -17.37 -6.67 30.86
C VAL A 274 -16.33 -6.73 29.75
N LEU A 275 -15.06 -7.00 30.07
CA LEU A 275 -13.97 -7.02 29.09
C LEU A 275 -14.11 -8.17 28.09
N ALA A 276 -14.57 -9.35 28.51
CA ALA A 276 -14.84 -10.47 27.60
C ALA A 276 -15.99 -10.15 26.64
N ILE A 277 -17.04 -9.49 27.13
CA ILE A 277 -18.16 -9.01 26.29
C ILE A 277 -17.68 -7.91 25.35
N ALA A 278 -16.98 -6.89 25.86
CA ALA A 278 -16.49 -5.77 25.09
C ALA A 278 -15.53 -6.21 23.98
N SER A 279 -14.60 -7.13 24.26
CA SER A 279 -13.61 -7.60 23.27
C SER A 279 -14.29 -8.20 22.03
N PHE A 280 -15.37 -8.96 22.20
CA PHE A 280 -16.14 -9.50 21.07
C PHE A 280 -17.03 -8.44 20.40
N LEU A 281 -17.72 -7.60 21.17
CA LEU A 281 -18.51 -6.50 20.60
C LEU A 281 -17.66 -5.54 19.76
N LEU A 282 -16.40 -5.32 20.16
CA LEU A 282 -15.44 -4.52 19.41
C LEU A 282 -15.04 -5.18 18.08
N VAL A 283 -14.99 -6.52 18.00
CA VAL A 283 -14.80 -7.23 16.72
C VAL A 283 -16.00 -7.06 15.80
N VAL A 284 -17.22 -7.18 16.34
CA VAL A 284 -18.46 -6.94 15.57
C VAL A 284 -18.51 -5.48 15.10
N TYR A 285 -18.10 -4.54 15.95
CA TYR A 285 -18.00 -3.12 15.60
C TYR A 285 -16.93 -2.86 14.53
N ALA A 286 -15.74 -3.45 14.66
CA ALA A 286 -14.68 -3.37 13.65
C ALA A 286 -15.15 -3.92 12.29
N THR A 287 -15.94 -4.99 12.30
CA THR A 287 -16.56 -5.55 11.09
C THR A 287 -17.55 -4.56 10.47
N PHE A 288 -18.39 -3.92 11.28
CA PHE A 288 -19.28 -2.85 10.80
C PHE A 288 -18.48 -1.70 10.17
N LEU A 289 -17.44 -1.20 10.85
CA LEU A 289 -16.60 -0.11 10.37
C LEU A 289 -15.95 -0.43 9.01
N THR A 290 -15.42 -1.64 8.86
CA THR A 290 -14.65 -2.06 7.68
C THR A 290 -15.51 -2.51 6.49
N ARG A 291 -16.76 -2.93 6.72
CA ARG A 291 -17.62 -3.58 5.70
C ARG A 291 -18.91 -2.84 5.37
N SER A 292 -19.28 -1.80 6.12
CA SER A 292 -20.48 -0.99 5.84
C SER A 292 -20.27 0.10 4.80
N GLY A 293 -19.04 0.30 4.32
CA GLY A 293 -18.68 1.46 3.49
C GLY A 293 -18.50 2.77 4.26
N VAL A 294 -18.69 2.79 5.59
CA VAL A 294 -18.58 4.04 6.37
C VAL A 294 -17.17 4.64 6.39
N LEU A 295 -16.15 3.80 6.20
CA LEU A 295 -14.74 4.20 6.13
C LEU A 295 -14.18 4.19 4.69
N ALA A 296 -15.01 3.99 3.66
CA ALA A 296 -14.53 3.83 2.28
C ALA A 296 -13.69 5.02 1.78
N ASP A 297 -14.03 6.24 2.20
CA ASP A 297 -13.31 7.46 1.82
C ASP A 297 -12.12 7.80 2.74
N PHE A 298 -11.96 7.06 3.86
CA PHE A 298 -11.04 7.39 4.96
C PHE A 298 -9.96 6.32 5.16
N SER A 299 -10.10 5.16 4.53
CA SER A 299 -9.16 4.05 4.68
C SER A 299 -8.97 3.29 3.38
N VAL A 300 -7.71 3.00 3.07
CA VAL A 300 -7.32 2.16 1.94
C VAL A 300 -7.66 0.68 2.14
N HIS A 301 -7.94 0.28 3.38
CA HIS A 301 -8.28 -1.09 3.76
C HIS A 301 -9.80 -1.30 3.91
N SER A 302 -10.60 -0.24 3.80
CA SER A 302 -12.05 -0.35 3.93
C SER A 302 -12.66 -0.94 2.67
N PHE A 303 -13.73 -1.72 2.86
CA PHE A 303 -14.56 -2.18 1.76
C PHE A 303 -15.74 -1.21 1.54
N VAL A 304 -16.27 -1.21 0.32
CA VAL A 304 -17.50 -0.48 -0.05
C VAL A 304 -18.76 -1.17 0.48
N ASP A 305 -19.88 -0.45 0.58
CA ASP A 305 -21.16 -1.08 0.96
C ASP A 305 -21.67 -1.98 -0.18
N LEU A 306 -21.88 -3.26 0.13
CA LEU A 306 -22.46 -4.26 -0.78
C LEU A 306 -23.92 -4.60 -0.42
N GLY A 307 -24.63 -3.67 0.23
CA GLY A 307 -26.03 -3.82 0.63
C GLY A 307 -26.22 -4.70 1.88
N ILE A 308 -25.21 -4.78 2.74
CA ILE A 308 -25.24 -5.58 3.98
C ILE A 308 -25.23 -4.72 5.25
N THR A 309 -25.13 -3.40 5.14
CA THR A 309 -25.08 -2.47 6.28
C THR A 309 -26.21 -2.70 7.29
N GLY A 310 -27.45 -2.89 6.83
CA GLY A 310 -28.59 -3.17 7.72
C GLY A 310 -28.43 -4.47 8.53
N MET A 311 -27.85 -5.53 7.91
CA MET A 311 -27.56 -6.78 8.61
C MET A 311 -26.41 -6.62 9.62
N LEU A 312 -25.39 -5.82 9.29
CA LEU A 312 -24.29 -5.52 10.21
C LEU A 312 -24.78 -4.75 11.43
N VAL A 313 -25.65 -3.75 11.24
CA VAL A 313 -26.28 -3.00 12.34
C VAL A 313 -27.16 -3.91 13.19
N PHE A 314 -27.97 -4.76 12.58
CA PHE A 314 -28.77 -5.75 13.30
C PHE A 314 -27.89 -6.70 14.13
N ASN A 315 -26.81 -7.22 13.54
CA ASN A 315 -25.86 -8.12 14.21
C ASN A 315 -25.25 -7.45 15.45
N MET A 316 -24.76 -6.22 15.29
CA MET A 316 -24.23 -5.42 16.39
C MET A 316 -25.27 -5.18 17.50
N GLY A 317 -26.49 -4.76 17.14
CA GLY A 317 -27.58 -4.54 18.08
C GLY A 317 -27.99 -5.82 18.81
N PHE A 318 -28.08 -6.95 18.10
CA PHE A 318 -28.43 -8.26 18.67
C PHE A 318 -27.43 -8.69 19.75
N PHE A 319 -26.14 -8.70 19.44
CA PHE A 319 -25.13 -9.12 20.43
C PHE A 319 -24.98 -8.11 21.56
N LEU A 320 -25.12 -6.81 21.29
CA LEU A 320 -25.13 -5.77 22.33
C LEU A 320 -26.26 -6.02 23.33
N LEU A 321 -27.50 -6.14 22.85
CA LEU A 321 -28.67 -6.33 23.70
C LEU A 321 -28.63 -7.67 24.44
N LEU A 322 -28.26 -8.76 23.76
CA LEU A 322 -28.12 -10.09 24.37
C LEU A 322 -27.12 -10.07 25.53
N SER A 323 -25.93 -9.53 25.28
CA SER A 323 -24.81 -9.62 26.23
C SER A 323 -24.90 -8.59 27.35
N VAL A 324 -25.08 -7.31 27.01
CA VAL A 324 -25.17 -6.23 27.99
C VAL A 324 -26.48 -6.31 28.76
N GLY A 325 -27.58 -6.69 28.11
CA GLY A 325 -28.86 -6.92 28.78
C GLY A 325 -28.78 -8.04 29.81
N LEU A 326 -28.17 -9.19 29.46
CA LEU A 326 -27.96 -10.28 30.41
C LEU A 326 -27.02 -9.89 31.55
N LEU A 327 -25.92 -9.19 31.24
CA LEU A 327 -24.98 -8.70 32.24
C LEU A 327 -25.66 -7.74 33.23
N ALA A 328 -26.43 -6.78 32.73
CA ALA A 328 -27.19 -5.82 33.54
C ALA A 328 -28.21 -6.54 34.43
N TYR A 329 -28.95 -7.51 33.86
CA TYR A 329 -29.91 -8.32 34.60
C TYR A 329 -29.25 -9.11 35.74
N ARG A 330 -28.05 -9.67 35.52
CA ARG A 330 -27.31 -10.46 36.52
C ARG A 330 -26.36 -9.65 37.39
N TRP A 331 -26.25 -8.34 37.20
CA TRP A 331 -25.20 -7.51 37.80
C TRP A 331 -25.13 -7.62 39.33
N ARG A 332 -26.30 -7.62 39.99
CA ARG A 332 -26.44 -7.72 41.45
C ARG A 332 -26.11 -9.11 41.99
N GLU A 333 -26.21 -10.14 41.17
CA GLU A 333 -25.89 -11.53 41.55
C GLU A 333 -24.39 -11.82 41.48
N ILE A 334 -23.61 -10.99 40.76
CA ILE A 334 -22.16 -11.14 40.67
C ILE A 334 -21.55 -10.75 42.02
N PRO A 335 -20.81 -11.67 42.69
CA PRO A 335 -20.21 -11.43 44.00
C PRO A 335 -19.38 -10.15 44.01
N ALA A 336 -19.67 -9.26 44.97
CA ALA A 336 -18.87 -8.09 45.22
C ALA A 336 -17.50 -8.50 45.79
N GLU A 337 -16.48 -7.69 45.50
CA GLU A 337 -15.15 -7.92 46.07
C GLU A 337 -15.14 -7.51 47.54
N VAL A 338 -14.54 -8.35 48.39
CA VAL A 338 -14.39 -8.09 49.83
C VAL A 338 -12.90 -8.02 50.14
N GLY A 339 -12.48 -6.95 50.84
CA GLY A 339 -11.13 -6.80 51.37
C GLY A 339 -10.42 -5.50 50.97
N ASP A 340 -9.68 -4.94 51.92
CA ASP A 340 -8.81 -3.78 51.70
C ASP A 340 -7.53 -4.18 50.95
N GLU A 341 -7.11 -3.37 49.97
CA GLU A 341 -5.80 -3.53 49.34
C GLU A 341 -4.86 -2.41 49.75
N PRO A 342 -3.60 -2.73 50.10
CA PRO A 342 -2.57 -1.72 50.24
C PRO A 342 -2.41 -0.93 48.94
N PHE A 343 -2.33 0.40 49.06
CA PHE A 343 -2.13 1.30 47.92
C PHE A 343 -0.88 0.92 47.10
N MET A 344 0.23 0.59 47.77
CA MET A 344 1.46 0.08 47.14
C MET A 344 1.49 -1.45 47.09
N SER A 345 0.64 -2.02 46.25
CA SER A 345 0.56 -3.46 46.00
C SER A 345 0.64 -3.78 44.51
N ARG A 346 1.07 -5.01 44.20
CA ARG A 346 1.01 -5.54 42.84
C ARG A 346 -0.42 -5.54 42.29
N THR A 347 -1.44 -5.74 43.13
CA THR A 347 -2.85 -5.70 42.73
C THR A 347 -3.21 -4.33 42.14
N ILE A 348 -2.89 -3.23 42.84
CA ILE A 348 -3.19 -1.87 42.37
C ILE A 348 -2.46 -1.55 41.07
N PHE A 349 -1.20 -1.96 40.92
CA PHE A 349 -0.44 -1.73 39.69
C PHE A 349 -1.03 -2.49 38.49
N PHE A 350 -1.54 -3.71 38.69
CA PHE A 350 -2.29 -4.41 37.64
C PHE A 350 -3.58 -3.67 37.28
N VAL A 351 -4.33 -3.18 38.26
CA VAL A 351 -5.57 -2.42 38.01
C VAL A 351 -5.27 -1.15 37.23
N VAL A 352 -4.25 -0.38 37.63
CA VAL A 352 -3.84 0.82 36.89
C VAL A 352 -3.40 0.46 35.48
N GLY A 353 -2.61 -0.60 35.29
CA GLY A 353 -2.22 -1.07 33.95
C GLY A 353 -3.43 -1.44 33.09
N ILE A 354 -4.42 -2.14 33.66
CA ILE A 354 -5.68 -2.47 32.98
C ILE A 354 -6.44 -1.20 32.59
N LEU A 355 -6.59 -0.24 33.50
CA LEU A 355 -7.28 1.02 33.24
C LEU A 355 -6.56 1.86 32.17
N LEU A 356 -5.22 1.92 32.20
CA LEU A 356 -4.43 2.59 31.16
C LEU A 356 -4.62 1.91 29.80
N THR A 357 -4.63 0.58 29.76
CA THR A 357 -4.88 -0.19 28.52
C THR A 357 -6.27 0.12 27.96
N ILE A 358 -7.30 0.15 28.82
CA ILE A 358 -8.66 0.51 28.45
C ILE A 358 -8.72 1.95 27.94
N LEU A 359 -8.07 2.88 28.63
CA LEU A 359 -8.04 4.30 28.27
C LEU A 359 -7.41 4.52 26.89
N ILE A 360 -6.27 3.86 26.60
CA ILE A 360 -5.66 3.87 25.27
C ILE A 360 -6.65 3.33 24.24
N GLY A 361 -7.29 2.20 24.52
CA GLY A 361 -8.31 1.62 23.63
C GLY A 361 -9.48 2.57 23.37
N VAL A 362 -9.96 3.30 24.38
CA VAL A 362 -11.03 4.30 24.25
C VAL A 362 -10.60 5.48 23.39
N VAL A 363 -9.38 6.00 23.57
CA VAL A 363 -8.85 7.10 22.73
C VAL A 363 -8.78 6.66 21.27
N VAL A 364 -8.23 5.47 21.01
CA VAL A 364 -8.12 4.92 19.65
C VAL A 364 -9.50 4.69 19.04
N LEU A 365 -10.43 4.12 19.81
CA LEU A 365 -11.82 3.90 19.38
C LEU A 365 -12.49 5.22 19.00
N PHE A 366 -12.36 6.25 19.83
CA PHE A 366 -12.98 7.56 19.57
C PHE A 366 -12.45 8.22 18.31
N GLY A 367 -11.13 8.18 18.10
CA GLY A 367 -10.50 8.69 16.89
C GLY A 367 -10.93 7.89 15.64
N THR A 368 -10.98 6.58 15.75
CA THR A 368 -11.41 5.68 14.66
C THR A 368 -12.87 5.91 14.28
N SER A 369 -13.71 6.20 15.26
CA SER A 369 -15.13 6.53 15.09
C SER A 369 -15.37 7.99 14.67
N ALA A 370 -14.34 8.83 14.52
CA ALA A 370 -14.51 10.25 14.22
C ALA A 370 -15.39 10.53 12.99
N PRO A 371 -15.27 9.80 11.86
CA PRO A 371 -16.15 10.00 10.71
C PRO A 371 -17.63 9.72 11.00
N LEU A 372 -17.94 8.78 11.89
CA LEU A 372 -19.31 8.49 12.34
C LEU A 372 -19.84 9.57 13.28
N ILE A 373 -18.98 10.07 14.17
CA ILE A 373 -19.35 11.09 15.16
C ILE A 373 -19.58 12.43 14.45
N SER A 374 -18.68 12.85 13.57
CA SER A 374 -18.80 14.14 12.89
C SER A 374 -20.00 14.20 11.94
N ARG A 375 -20.40 13.06 11.37
CA ARG A 375 -21.64 12.91 10.56
C ARG A 375 -22.91 13.36 11.29
N LEU A 376 -22.93 13.38 12.63
CA LEU A 376 -24.10 13.84 13.39
C LEU A 376 -24.28 15.36 13.37
N TRP A 377 -23.23 16.13 13.07
CA TRP A 377 -23.24 17.60 13.08
C TRP A 377 -22.75 18.24 11.77
N GLY A 378 -22.26 17.47 10.81
CA GLY A 378 -21.75 17.98 9.55
C GLY A 378 -21.13 16.92 8.65
N ALA A 379 -20.15 17.32 7.84
CA ALA A 379 -19.47 16.41 6.94
C ALA A 379 -18.65 15.34 7.72
N PRO A 380 -18.61 14.09 7.22
CA PRO A 380 -17.72 13.07 7.77
C PRO A 380 -16.26 13.52 7.72
N ALA A 381 -15.56 13.43 8.85
CA ALA A 381 -14.16 13.84 8.98
C ALA A 381 -13.41 12.87 9.88
N GLN A 382 -12.17 12.54 9.49
CA GLN A 382 -11.27 11.72 10.28
C GLN A 382 -10.29 12.59 11.09
N VAL A 383 -9.80 12.07 12.20
CA VAL A 383 -8.68 12.67 12.93
C VAL A 383 -7.35 12.18 12.35
N GLY A 384 -6.37 13.07 12.27
CA GLY A 384 -5.02 12.73 11.79
C GLY A 384 -4.10 12.14 12.87
N PRO A 385 -2.89 11.67 12.50
CA PRO A 385 -1.89 11.12 13.41
C PRO A 385 -1.55 11.98 14.63
N ASP A 386 -1.60 13.31 14.49
CA ASP A 386 -1.29 14.26 15.57
C ASP A 386 -2.21 14.07 16.79
N PHE A 387 -3.50 13.76 16.58
CA PHE A 387 -4.44 13.48 17.67
C PHE A 387 -3.97 12.28 18.51
N TYR A 388 -3.67 11.16 17.86
CA TYR A 388 -3.26 9.94 18.53
C TYR A 388 -1.90 10.09 19.20
N ASN A 389 -0.95 10.74 18.53
CA ASN A 389 0.39 10.94 19.07
C ASN A 389 0.37 11.84 20.31
N ARG A 390 -0.40 12.94 20.31
CA ARG A 390 -0.51 13.84 21.47
C ARG A 390 -1.18 13.16 22.66
N MET A 391 -2.28 12.45 22.43
CA MET A 391 -2.99 11.75 23.50
C MET A 391 -2.19 10.56 24.02
N GLY A 392 -1.57 9.80 23.12
CA GLY A 392 -0.83 8.59 23.43
C GLY A 392 0.51 8.84 24.12
N PHE A 393 1.18 9.96 23.84
CA PHE A 393 2.52 10.25 24.35
C PHE A 393 2.60 10.13 25.89
N TRP A 394 1.82 10.91 26.62
CA TRP A 394 1.87 10.91 28.08
C TRP A 394 1.27 9.64 28.69
N LEU A 395 0.27 9.05 28.03
CA LEU A 395 -0.27 7.76 28.45
C LEU A 395 0.80 6.66 28.39
N ALA A 396 1.61 6.63 27.34
CA ALA A 396 2.71 5.69 27.20
C ALA A 396 3.82 5.92 28.25
N VAL A 397 4.15 7.17 28.59
CA VAL A 397 5.10 7.47 29.68
C VAL A 397 4.59 6.89 31.00
N VAL A 398 3.34 7.19 31.36
CA VAL A 398 2.75 6.67 32.60
C VAL A 398 2.70 5.14 32.56
N PHE A 399 2.28 4.54 31.44
CA PHE A 399 2.26 3.10 31.26
C PHE A 399 3.64 2.47 31.50
N ALA A 400 4.69 3.02 30.89
CA ALA A 400 6.06 2.54 31.05
C ALA A 400 6.54 2.62 32.51
N LEU A 401 6.21 3.68 33.24
CA LEU A 401 6.56 3.81 34.67
C LEU A 401 5.88 2.73 35.52
N PHE A 402 4.59 2.46 35.30
CA PHE A 402 3.87 1.39 36.01
C PHE A 402 4.38 0.00 35.63
N LEU A 403 4.65 -0.22 34.34
CA LEU A 403 5.25 -1.45 33.84
C LEU A 403 6.64 -1.68 34.46
N GLY A 404 7.43 -0.62 34.60
CA GLY A 404 8.76 -0.66 35.19
C GLY A 404 8.77 -0.79 36.71
N GLY A 405 7.75 -0.28 37.39
CA GLY A 405 7.61 -0.36 38.85
C GLY A 405 7.07 -1.70 39.37
N THR A 406 6.26 -2.40 38.57
CA THR A 406 5.60 -3.66 38.95
C THR A 406 6.55 -4.75 39.47
N PRO A 407 7.75 -4.98 38.89
CA PRO A 407 8.70 -6.00 39.35
C PRO A 407 9.17 -5.86 40.81
N PHE A 408 9.15 -4.65 41.37
CA PHE A 408 9.57 -4.37 42.76
C PHE A 408 8.48 -4.67 43.79
N LEU A 409 7.24 -4.77 43.35
CA LEU A 409 6.09 -4.93 44.22
C LEU A 409 5.78 -6.41 44.44
N GLY A 410 5.60 -6.78 45.70
CA GLY A 410 4.93 -8.01 46.08
C GLY A 410 3.42 -7.81 46.16
N TRP A 411 2.72 -8.89 46.48
CA TRP A 411 1.26 -8.89 46.57
C TRP A 411 0.71 -8.03 47.71
N ASN A 412 1.38 -8.00 48.86
CA ASN A 412 0.90 -7.28 50.05
C ASN A 412 1.89 -6.20 50.54
N ARG A 413 3.14 -6.23 50.04
CA ARG A 413 4.23 -5.31 50.39
C ARG A 413 5.31 -5.34 49.31
N ALA A 414 6.20 -4.36 49.30
CA ALA A 414 7.39 -4.38 48.44
C ALA A 414 8.22 -5.65 48.64
N ARG A 415 8.89 -6.13 47.58
CA ARG A 415 9.78 -7.29 47.67
C ARG A 415 10.97 -6.96 48.58
N LYS A 416 11.48 -7.95 49.31
CA LYS A 416 12.71 -7.78 50.12
C LYS A 416 13.86 -7.34 49.20
N GLY A 417 14.58 -6.29 49.59
CA GLY A 417 15.68 -5.73 48.80
C GLY A 417 15.24 -4.86 47.61
N ALA A 418 13.94 -4.59 47.43
CA ALA A 418 13.42 -3.79 46.32
C ALA A 418 14.10 -2.41 46.19
N GLY A 419 14.39 -1.72 47.30
CA GLY A 419 15.06 -0.42 47.26
C GLY A 419 16.46 -0.47 46.62
N ARG A 420 17.27 -1.47 46.97
CA ARG A 420 18.60 -1.66 46.37
C ARG A 420 18.50 -1.93 44.87
N ILE A 421 17.58 -2.81 44.48
CA ILE A 421 17.40 -3.20 43.07
C ILE A 421 16.86 -2.00 42.28
N PHE A 422 15.90 -1.26 42.82
CA PHE A 422 15.38 -0.03 42.24
C PHE A 422 16.49 0.98 41.96
N MET A 423 17.37 1.23 42.94
CA MET A 423 18.52 2.14 42.76
C MET A 423 19.48 1.64 41.68
N VAL A 424 19.76 0.34 41.60
CA VAL A 424 20.61 -0.25 40.55
C VAL A 424 19.97 -0.08 39.18
N THR A 425 18.68 -0.40 39.03
CA THR A 425 17.97 -0.24 37.76
C THR A 425 17.87 1.22 37.34
N LEU A 426 17.67 2.14 38.30
CA LEU A 426 17.64 3.58 38.05
C LEU A 426 19.02 4.10 37.61
N ALA A 427 20.10 3.63 38.22
CA ALA A 427 21.46 3.98 37.81
C ALA A 427 21.77 3.50 36.38
N ILE A 428 21.38 2.26 36.03
CA ILE A 428 21.52 1.75 34.66
C ILE A 428 20.68 2.59 33.68
N THR A 429 19.42 2.88 34.00
CA THR A 429 18.58 3.76 33.17
C THR A 429 19.22 5.13 32.99
N ALA A 430 19.76 5.75 34.05
CA ALA A 430 20.40 7.05 33.98
C ALA A 430 21.64 7.04 33.06
N VAL A 431 22.46 5.97 33.12
CA VAL A 431 23.60 5.79 32.20
C VAL A 431 23.12 5.66 30.75
N LEU A 432 22.08 4.86 30.49
CA LEU A 432 21.54 4.71 29.13
C LEU A 432 20.92 6.01 28.59
N VAL A 433 20.26 6.80 29.44
CA VAL A 433 19.75 8.13 29.08
C VAL A 433 20.91 9.08 28.79
N ALA A 434 21.98 9.07 29.60
CA ALA A 434 23.18 9.88 29.35
C ALA A 434 23.86 9.53 28.02
N ILE A 435 23.91 8.23 27.68
CA ILE A 435 24.34 7.77 26.35
C ILE A 435 23.42 8.36 25.28
N GLY A 436 22.09 8.25 25.43
CA GLY A 436 21.14 8.84 24.49
C GLY A 436 21.35 10.33 24.27
N LEU A 437 21.57 11.11 25.34
CA LEU A 437 21.86 12.54 25.29
C LEU A 437 23.18 12.82 24.52
N ALA A 438 24.21 12.01 24.75
CA ALA A 438 25.49 12.11 24.03
C ALA A 438 25.34 11.82 22.53
N PHE A 439 24.43 10.92 22.15
CA PHE A 439 24.13 10.56 20.76
C PHE A 439 23.02 11.40 20.10
N GLY A 440 22.62 12.52 20.72
CA GLY A 440 21.73 13.50 20.09
C GLY A 440 20.25 13.43 20.49
N LEU A 441 19.90 12.70 21.55
CA LEU A 441 18.59 12.88 22.21
C LEU A 441 18.50 14.31 22.75
N ARG A 442 17.49 15.06 22.30
CA ARG A 442 17.25 16.45 22.70
C ARG A 442 15.77 16.64 23.01
N GLY A 443 15.49 17.58 23.91
CA GLY A 443 14.13 17.92 24.34
C GLY A 443 13.71 17.19 25.63
N VAL A 444 13.13 17.95 26.57
CA VAL A 444 12.71 17.44 27.88
C VAL A 444 11.64 16.34 27.75
N PRO A 445 10.56 16.50 26.94
CA PRO A 445 9.54 15.47 26.81
C PRO A 445 10.10 14.15 26.28
N ALA A 446 10.87 14.20 25.19
CA ALA A 446 11.51 13.02 24.61
C ALA A 446 12.45 12.32 25.61
N THR A 447 13.22 13.08 26.39
CA THR A 447 14.10 12.52 27.41
C THR A 447 13.33 11.79 28.51
N ILE A 448 12.21 12.36 28.99
CA ILE A 448 11.34 11.72 29.99
C ILE A 448 10.76 10.42 29.42
N TYR A 449 10.30 10.43 28.17
CA TYR A 449 9.75 9.26 27.53
C TYR A 449 10.78 8.13 27.39
N VAL A 450 11.97 8.44 26.84
CA VAL A 450 13.07 7.47 26.72
C VAL A 450 13.45 6.91 28.09
N ALA A 451 13.56 7.76 29.11
CA ALA A 451 13.87 7.33 30.47
C ALA A 451 12.82 6.35 31.01
N ALA A 452 11.53 6.62 30.81
CA ALA A 452 10.45 5.74 31.25
C ALA A 452 10.46 4.40 30.51
N ALA A 453 10.64 4.40 29.19
CA ALA A 453 10.72 3.18 28.37
C ALA A 453 11.95 2.33 28.74
N LEU A 454 13.14 2.95 28.86
CA LEU A 454 14.35 2.27 29.30
C LEU A 454 14.24 1.73 30.72
N PHE A 455 13.61 2.47 31.63
CA PHE A 455 13.30 1.96 32.97
C PHE A 455 12.44 0.70 32.89
N ALA A 456 11.35 0.71 32.10
CA ALA A 456 10.52 -0.48 31.91
C ALA A 456 11.30 -1.68 31.35
N ILE A 457 12.17 -1.46 30.35
CA ILE A 457 13.02 -2.50 29.76
C ILE A 457 13.97 -3.08 30.81
N VAL A 458 14.75 -2.21 31.48
CA VAL A 458 15.80 -2.62 32.42
C VAL A 458 15.20 -3.40 33.59
N THR A 459 14.08 -2.95 34.16
CA THR A 459 13.49 -3.63 35.32
C THR A 459 12.83 -4.95 34.95
N ASN A 460 12.19 -5.06 33.77
CA ASN A 460 11.61 -6.32 33.32
C ASN A 460 12.68 -7.32 32.83
N LEU A 461 13.81 -6.83 32.29
CA LEU A 461 14.97 -7.68 32.00
C LEU A 461 15.58 -8.24 33.29
N TRP A 462 15.72 -7.41 34.32
CA TRP A 462 16.10 -7.89 35.65
C TRP A 462 15.11 -8.95 36.17
N ALA A 463 13.79 -8.70 36.07
CA ALA A 463 12.76 -9.64 36.52
C ALA A 463 12.81 -10.99 35.76
N THR A 464 13.15 -10.94 34.48
CA THR A 464 13.39 -12.12 33.63
C THR A 464 14.57 -12.93 34.16
N VAL A 465 15.71 -12.27 34.39
CA VAL A 465 16.92 -12.92 34.91
C VAL A 465 16.73 -13.45 36.34
N ASP A 466 16.03 -12.71 37.21
CA ASP A 466 15.68 -13.14 38.57
C ASP A 466 14.82 -14.42 38.56
N SER A 467 13.86 -14.49 37.64
CA SER A 467 13.01 -15.68 37.46
C SER A 467 13.82 -16.89 36.99
N GLY A 468 14.76 -16.68 36.07
CA GLY A 468 15.66 -17.71 35.54
C GLY A 468 16.67 -18.24 36.56
N LYS A 469 17.32 -17.34 37.32
CA LYS A 469 18.25 -17.71 38.41
C LYS A 469 17.58 -18.55 39.49
N GLY A 470 16.28 -18.36 39.70
CA GLY A 470 15.48 -19.18 40.62
C GLY A 470 14.97 -20.50 40.04
N GLY A 471 15.42 -20.93 38.85
CA GLY A 471 14.96 -22.15 38.17
C GLY A 471 13.51 -22.10 37.67
N ARG A 472 12.88 -20.92 37.65
CA ARG A 472 11.45 -20.73 37.33
C ARG A 472 11.26 -20.10 35.96
N TRP A 473 11.93 -20.63 34.93
CA TRP A 473 11.83 -20.13 33.55
C TRP A 473 10.40 -20.03 33.02
N ARG A 474 9.50 -20.92 33.46
CA ARG A 474 8.06 -20.85 33.13
C ARG A 474 7.38 -19.55 33.59
N MET A 475 7.93 -18.86 34.60
CA MET A 475 7.40 -17.59 35.11
C MET A 475 8.01 -16.37 34.42
N ALA A 476 9.03 -16.55 33.57
CA ALA A 476 9.71 -15.46 32.86
C ALA A 476 8.91 -14.92 31.67
N GLY A 477 7.88 -15.64 31.19
CA GLY A 477 7.11 -15.25 30.01
C GLY A 477 6.47 -13.84 30.10
N GLY A 478 5.89 -13.50 31.25
CA GLY A 478 5.32 -12.15 31.48
C GLY A 478 6.39 -11.05 31.43
N PRO A 479 7.46 -11.13 32.23
CA PRO A 479 8.59 -10.20 32.15
C PRO A 479 9.21 -10.08 30.75
N VAL A 480 9.34 -11.17 29.99
CA VAL A 480 9.86 -11.15 28.61
C VAL A 480 8.92 -10.37 27.68
N ALA A 481 7.61 -10.64 27.75
CA ALA A 481 6.62 -9.89 26.97
C ALA A 481 6.64 -8.39 27.31
N HIS A 482 6.88 -8.03 28.58
CA HIS A 482 7.01 -6.63 28.99
C HIS A 482 8.32 -5.98 28.52
N VAL A 483 9.41 -6.74 28.39
CA VAL A 483 10.64 -6.24 27.74
C VAL A 483 10.35 -5.91 26.28
N GLY A 484 9.68 -6.81 25.55
CA GLY A 484 9.26 -6.58 24.16
C GLY A 484 8.39 -5.31 24.04
N PHE A 485 7.35 -5.19 24.87
CA PHE A 485 6.53 -3.98 24.89
C PHE A 485 7.33 -2.71 25.25
N GLY A 486 8.32 -2.80 26.15
CA GLY A 486 9.23 -1.69 26.44
C GLY A 486 10.08 -1.28 25.23
N LEU A 487 10.57 -2.24 24.44
CA LEU A 487 11.28 -1.98 23.18
C LEU A 487 10.35 -1.33 22.15
N LEU A 488 9.11 -1.80 22.04
CA LEU A 488 8.09 -1.23 21.18
C LEU A 488 7.79 0.25 21.54
N LEU A 489 7.62 0.57 22.83
CA LEU A 489 7.45 1.95 23.29
C LEU A 489 8.66 2.82 22.95
N LEU A 490 9.88 2.32 23.20
CA LEU A 490 11.10 3.04 22.82
C LEU A 490 11.14 3.29 21.30
N ALA A 491 10.77 2.28 20.52
CA ALA A 491 10.75 2.34 19.07
C ALA A 491 9.79 3.42 18.57
N PHE A 492 8.56 3.49 19.10
CA PHE A 492 7.55 4.48 18.72
C PHE A 492 8.06 5.92 18.81
N LEU A 493 8.80 6.25 19.88
CA LEU A 493 9.41 7.57 19.99
C LEU A 493 10.56 7.71 18.99
N THR A 494 11.43 6.70 18.86
CA THR A 494 12.61 6.84 18.00
C THR A 494 12.27 6.96 16.51
N THR A 495 11.26 6.22 16.05
CA THR A 495 10.82 6.20 14.66
C THR A 495 9.95 7.38 14.28
N GLY A 496 9.39 8.11 15.25
CA GLY A 496 8.64 9.35 15.02
C GLY A 496 9.45 10.62 15.29
N TRP A 497 10.19 10.67 16.41
CA TRP A 497 10.91 11.85 16.88
C TRP A 497 12.23 12.08 16.15
N PHE A 498 12.91 11.01 15.74
CA PHE A 498 14.16 11.10 14.97
C PHE A 498 13.97 10.84 13.48
N ASP A 499 12.72 10.69 13.04
CA ASP A 499 12.41 10.61 11.63
C ASP A 499 12.84 11.89 10.92
N ARG A 500 13.39 11.73 9.72
CA ARG A 500 13.68 12.83 8.82
C ARG A 500 13.09 12.48 7.48
N GLN A 501 12.21 13.34 6.98
CA GLN A 501 11.58 13.18 5.67
C GLN A 501 11.84 14.41 4.83
N GLN A 502 12.17 14.19 3.55
CA GLN A 502 12.35 15.25 2.58
C GLN A 502 11.76 14.80 1.24
N LYS A 503 10.85 15.61 0.70
CA LYS A 503 10.35 15.48 -0.66
C LYS A 503 11.32 16.16 -1.61
N VAL A 504 11.73 15.47 -2.67
CA VAL A 504 12.74 15.97 -3.62
C VAL A 504 12.37 15.56 -5.03
N ARG A 505 12.68 16.43 -6.00
CA ARG A 505 12.61 16.13 -7.43
C ARG A 505 14.01 15.80 -7.94
N LEU A 506 14.19 14.60 -8.47
CA LEU A 506 15.40 14.14 -9.11
C LEU A 506 15.24 14.29 -10.62
N ALA A 507 16.01 15.20 -11.23
CA ALA A 507 16.17 15.23 -12.67
C ALA A 507 17.09 14.08 -13.10
N GLU A 508 16.75 13.38 -14.19
CA GLU A 508 17.53 12.28 -14.72
C GLU A 508 19.00 12.69 -14.95
N GLY A 509 19.92 11.84 -14.52
CA GLY A 509 21.37 12.05 -14.64
C GLY A 509 21.97 13.02 -13.62
N ASN A 510 21.18 13.88 -12.97
CA ASN A 510 21.66 14.92 -12.07
C ASN A 510 21.77 14.42 -10.61
N PRO A 511 22.98 14.39 -10.01
CA PRO A 511 23.14 14.06 -8.59
C PRO A 511 22.54 15.14 -7.69
N THR A 512 21.71 14.73 -6.74
CA THR A 512 21.05 15.61 -5.77
C THR A 512 21.36 15.15 -4.35
N GLU A 513 21.74 16.06 -3.45
CA GLU A 513 22.00 15.73 -2.05
C GLU A 513 20.71 15.75 -1.22
N VAL A 514 20.42 14.65 -0.52
CA VAL A 514 19.18 14.44 0.24
C VAL A 514 19.51 13.70 1.53
N LEU A 515 19.24 14.31 2.68
CA LEU A 515 19.53 13.74 4.01
C LEU A 515 20.98 13.20 4.18
N GLY A 516 21.96 13.83 3.50
CA GLY A 516 23.37 13.44 3.48
C GLY A 516 23.71 12.27 2.53
N TYR A 517 22.77 11.83 1.71
CA TYR A 517 22.99 10.88 0.61
C TYR A 517 23.01 11.64 -0.72
N THR A 518 23.88 11.24 -1.64
CA THR A 518 23.79 11.71 -3.03
C THR A 518 22.92 10.73 -3.80
N MET A 519 21.82 11.20 -4.34
CA MET A 519 20.87 10.40 -5.11
C MET A 519 20.85 10.86 -6.57
N THR A 520 20.94 9.90 -7.51
CA THR A 520 20.88 10.16 -8.94
C THR A 520 19.83 9.25 -9.56
N PHE A 521 18.82 9.84 -10.19
CA PHE A 521 17.85 9.09 -10.98
C PHE A 521 18.46 8.72 -12.33
N ARG A 522 18.43 7.44 -12.69
CA ARG A 522 19.04 6.88 -13.92
C ARG A 522 18.01 6.45 -14.97
N GLY A 523 16.73 6.72 -14.74
CA GLY A 523 15.64 6.32 -15.62
C GLY A 523 14.85 5.13 -15.07
N VAL A 524 14.04 4.54 -15.94
CA VAL A 524 13.10 3.46 -15.62
C VAL A 524 13.62 2.14 -16.18
N GLU A 525 13.70 1.13 -15.34
CA GLU A 525 14.01 -0.24 -15.74
C GLU A 525 12.71 -1.05 -15.80
N LYS A 526 12.45 -1.68 -16.94
CA LYS A 526 11.34 -2.60 -17.15
C LYS A 526 11.90 -3.93 -17.68
N PRO A 527 12.31 -4.87 -16.80
CA PRO A 527 13.03 -6.07 -17.21
C PRO A 527 12.27 -6.98 -18.17
N THR A 528 10.94 -6.98 -18.08
CA THR A 528 10.03 -7.64 -19.02
C THR A 528 8.83 -6.73 -19.28
N PRO A 529 8.13 -6.85 -20.42
CA PRO A 529 6.92 -6.06 -20.68
C PRO A 529 5.83 -6.20 -19.61
N GLN A 530 5.79 -7.33 -18.90
CA GLN A 530 4.88 -7.61 -17.80
C GLN A 530 5.43 -7.19 -16.41
N ALA A 531 6.71 -6.82 -16.32
CA ALA A 531 7.31 -6.34 -15.09
C ALA A 531 6.78 -4.94 -14.75
N ARG A 532 6.73 -4.66 -13.45
CA ARG A 532 6.38 -3.34 -12.91
C ARG A 532 7.56 -2.40 -13.11
N ASP A 533 7.27 -1.21 -13.60
CA ASP A 533 8.26 -0.16 -13.82
C ASP A 533 9.03 0.15 -12.54
N ALA A 534 10.35 0.01 -12.61
CA ALA A 534 11.28 0.23 -11.50
C ALA A 534 12.09 1.50 -11.75
N MET A 535 11.92 2.48 -10.88
CA MET A 535 12.63 3.75 -10.95
C MET A 535 14.04 3.56 -10.39
N VAL A 536 15.07 3.62 -11.23
CA VAL A 536 16.45 3.32 -10.82
C VAL A 536 17.06 4.56 -10.16
N VAL A 537 17.27 4.49 -8.85
CA VAL A 537 17.92 5.56 -8.07
C VAL A 537 19.26 5.04 -7.54
N GLU A 538 20.36 5.56 -8.07
CA GLU A 538 21.68 5.34 -7.52
C GLU A 538 21.86 6.18 -6.27
N VAL A 539 22.31 5.56 -5.18
CA VAL A 539 22.49 6.20 -3.88
C VAL A 539 23.92 6.02 -3.41
N THR A 540 24.60 7.14 -3.18
CA THR A 540 25.90 7.19 -2.52
C THR A 540 25.70 7.61 -1.07
N SER A 541 26.10 6.73 -0.15
CA SER A 541 26.06 7.02 1.28
C SER A 541 27.10 8.06 1.72
N PRO A 542 26.90 8.74 2.87
CA PRO A 542 27.91 9.65 3.42
C PRO A 542 29.28 9.00 3.71
N ARG A 543 29.35 7.65 3.71
CA ARG A 543 30.59 6.87 3.90
C ARG A 543 31.18 6.38 2.57
N GLY A 544 30.70 6.87 1.44
CA GLY A 544 31.19 6.51 0.10
C GLY A 544 30.77 5.12 -0.40
N LYS A 545 29.85 4.41 0.28
CA LYS A 545 29.27 3.17 -0.25
C LYS A 545 28.15 3.48 -1.23
N ASN A 546 28.19 2.85 -2.39
CA ASN A 546 27.18 2.96 -3.44
C ASN A 546 26.23 1.76 -3.41
N PHE A 547 24.96 2.01 -3.61
CA PHE A 547 23.93 1.00 -3.82
C PHE A 547 22.80 1.59 -4.67
N VAL A 548 21.95 0.72 -5.23
CA VAL A 548 20.81 1.12 -6.04
C VAL A 548 19.53 0.84 -5.25
N LEU A 549 18.60 1.79 -5.27
CA LEU A 549 17.21 1.58 -4.87
C LEU A 549 16.32 1.61 -6.11
N LYS A 550 15.30 0.75 -6.11
CA LYS A 550 14.37 0.54 -7.21
C LYS A 550 12.92 0.71 -6.73
N PRO A 551 12.51 1.89 -6.22
CA PRO A 551 11.10 2.18 -5.97
C PRO A 551 10.28 1.92 -7.23
N ARG A 552 9.08 1.35 -7.08
CA ARG A 552 8.26 0.93 -8.22
C ARG A 552 7.07 1.84 -8.39
N MET A 553 6.78 2.25 -9.62
CA MET A 553 5.58 3.02 -9.89
C MET A 553 5.07 2.74 -11.29
N TRP A 554 3.84 2.25 -11.41
CA TRP A 554 3.25 1.86 -12.69
C TRP A 554 1.73 2.06 -12.66
N VAL A 555 1.12 2.16 -13.83
CA VAL A 555 -0.34 2.16 -13.96
C VAL A 555 -0.83 0.73 -14.19
N ASN A 556 -1.76 0.26 -13.37
CA ASN A 556 -2.44 -1.01 -13.60
C ASN A 556 -3.31 -0.89 -14.86
N GLN A 557 -3.02 -1.67 -15.89
CA GLN A 557 -3.74 -1.60 -17.18
C GLN A 557 -5.21 -2.01 -17.09
N LYS A 558 -5.59 -2.88 -16.13
CA LYS A 558 -6.96 -3.36 -15.96
C LYS A 558 -7.83 -2.36 -15.20
N THR A 559 -7.28 -1.70 -14.18
CA THR A 559 -8.03 -0.78 -13.30
C THR A 559 -7.74 0.71 -13.56
N ASN A 560 -6.75 1.01 -14.40
CA ASN A 560 -6.21 2.35 -14.65
C ASN A 560 -5.75 3.09 -13.37
N GLN A 561 -5.40 2.35 -12.32
CA GLN A 561 -4.92 2.90 -11.05
C GLN A 561 -3.40 3.05 -11.07
N LEU A 562 -2.90 4.22 -10.68
CA LEU A 562 -1.48 4.44 -10.42
C LEU A 562 -1.11 3.72 -9.11
N ILE A 563 -0.14 2.82 -9.18
CA ILE A 563 0.39 2.08 -8.03
C ILE A 563 1.82 2.53 -7.80
N ALA A 564 2.14 2.86 -6.55
CA ALA A 564 3.47 3.25 -6.10
C ALA A 564 3.88 2.38 -4.91
N ASN A 565 5.06 1.76 -4.99
CA ASN A 565 5.68 1.03 -3.89
C ASN A 565 7.05 1.63 -3.55
N PRO A 566 7.35 1.78 -2.26
CA PRO A 566 8.67 2.20 -1.82
C PRO A 566 9.71 1.12 -2.10
N ASP A 567 10.98 1.52 -2.03
CA ASP A 567 12.09 0.60 -1.82
C ASP A 567 12.86 0.99 -0.55
N ILE A 568 13.32 -0.02 0.19
CA ILE A 568 13.84 0.14 1.55
C ILE A 568 15.23 -0.47 1.63
N LYS A 569 16.22 0.36 1.96
CA LYS A 569 17.54 -0.11 2.37
C LYS A 569 17.60 -0.24 3.87
N ALA A 570 17.53 -1.48 4.36
CA ALA A 570 17.72 -1.77 5.78
C ALA A 570 19.19 -1.63 6.20
N PHE A 571 19.43 -0.93 7.30
CA PHE A 571 20.71 -0.95 8.03
C PHE A 571 20.48 -1.36 9.48
N PHE A 572 21.55 -1.74 10.18
CA PHE A 572 21.44 -2.20 11.56
C PHE A 572 20.80 -1.18 12.52
N THR A 573 21.04 0.13 12.28
CA THR A 573 20.60 1.21 13.17
C THR A 573 19.48 2.08 12.59
N LYS A 574 19.16 1.94 11.31
CA LYS A 574 18.18 2.78 10.60
C LYS A 574 17.82 2.16 9.26
N ASP A 575 16.66 2.51 8.73
CA ASP A 575 16.32 2.20 7.34
C ASP A 575 16.35 3.49 6.52
N LEU A 576 16.79 3.40 5.26
CA LEU A 576 16.61 4.44 4.25
C LEU A 576 15.44 4.04 3.37
N TYR A 577 14.42 4.87 3.35
CA TYR A 577 13.14 4.64 2.72
C TYR A 577 12.96 5.61 1.56
N VAL A 578 12.67 5.11 0.37
CA VAL A 578 12.43 5.94 -0.82
C VAL A 578 11.10 5.53 -1.45
N ALA A 579 10.13 6.44 -1.42
CA ALA A 579 8.83 6.24 -2.05
C ALA A 579 8.69 7.13 -3.30
N PRO A 580 8.26 6.58 -4.45
CA PRO A 580 7.95 7.38 -5.62
C PRO A 580 6.61 8.09 -5.41
N VAL A 581 6.55 9.37 -5.79
CA VAL A 581 5.36 10.21 -5.66
C VAL A 581 4.80 10.57 -7.04
N GLU A 582 5.69 10.97 -7.94
CA GLU A 582 5.33 11.44 -9.26
C GLU A 582 6.49 11.18 -10.23
N PHE A 583 6.16 10.85 -11.47
CA PHE A 583 7.13 10.64 -12.54
C PHE A 583 6.65 11.42 -13.74
N GLU A 584 7.46 12.37 -14.15
CA GLU A 584 7.28 13.13 -15.38
C GLU A 584 8.20 12.47 -16.42
N PRO A 585 7.66 11.70 -17.39
CA PRO A 585 8.48 11.20 -18.49
C PRO A 585 9.08 12.41 -19.23
N GLY A 586 10.37 12.32 -19.53
CA GLY A 586 11.07 13.38 -20.25
C GLY A 586 10.43 13.62 -21.61
N GLN A 587 10.41 14.87 -22.06
CA GLN A 587 9.93 15.22 -23.39
C GLN A 587 11.12 15.33 -24.35
N ASP A 588 11.01 14.66 -25.50
CA ASP A 588 11.97 14.81 -26.57
C ASP A 588 11.85 16.22 -27.17
N ALA A 589 13.00 16.80 -27.57
CA ALA A 589 12.99 18.00 -28.40
C ALA A 589 12.12 17.79 -29.66
N PRO A 590 11.43 18.83 -30.16
CA PRO A 590 10.59 18.73 -31.35
C PRO A 590 11.37 18.22 -32.57
N VAL A 591 10.67 17.50 -33.45
CA VAL A 591 11.25 16.97 -34.70
C VAL A 591 11.58 18.15 -35.63
N SER A 592 12.87 18.38 -35.84
CA SER A 592 13.40 19.42 -36.72
C SER A 592 13.46 18.99 -38.19
N GLY A 593 13.43 17.69 -38.47
CA GLY A 593 13.39 17.15 -39.83
C GLY A 593 13.14 15.65 -39.88
N ARG A 594 12.49 15.18 -40.95
CA ARG A 594 12.29 13.76 -41.26
C ARG A 594 12.96 13.45 -42.60
N LEU A 595 13.84 12.47 -42.62
CA LEU A 595 14.59 12.06 -43.81
C LEU A 595 14.38 10.59 -44.10
N VAL A 596 14.44 10.26 -45.38
CA VAL A 596 14.47 8.89 -45.89
C VAL A 596 15.84 8.73 -46.53
N LEU A 597 16.73 7.97 -45.90
CA LEU A 597 18.09 7.76 -46.38
C LEU A 597 18.16 6.41 -47.10
N ALA A 598 18.57 6.44 -48.37
CA ALA A 598 18.91 5.23 -49.11
C ALA A 598 20.38 4.86 -48.87
N LYS A 599 20.68 3.57 -48.87
CA LYS A 599 22.02 3.08 -48.58
C LYS A 599 23.07 3.68 -49.53
N ASP A 600 24.14 4.20 -48.94
CA ASP A 600 25.29 4.83 -49.60
C ASP A 600 24.92 6.01 -50.52
N GLN A 601 23.74 6.59 -50.35
CA GLN A 601 23.31 7.79 -51.07
C GLN A 601 23.35 9.01 -50.14
N PRO A 602 24.17 10.02 -50.45
CA PRO A 602 24.23 11.26 -49.68
C PRO A 602 22.89 12.00 -49.79
N THR A 603 22.30 12.34 -48.65
CA THR A 603 21.07 13.12 -48.57
C THR A 603 21.35 14.42 -47.85
N SER A 604 21.15 15.54 -48.52
CA SER A 604 21.34 16.85 -47.93
C SER A 604 20.18 17.23 -47.01
N PHE A 605 20.51 17.72 -45.83
CA PHE A 605 19.57 18.37 -44.92
C PHE A 605 20.21 19.65 -44.39
N ARG A 606 19.69 20.80 -44.80
CA ARG A 606 20.29 22.13 -44.55
C ARG A 606 21.74 22.18 -45.06
N ASP A 607 22.70 22.54 -44.21
CA ASP A 607 24.14 22.58 -44.48
C ASP A 607 24.84 21.22 -44.27
N TRP A 608 24.08 20.14 -44.02
CA TRP A 608 24.61 18.83 -43.68
C TRP A 608 24.39 17.84 -44.81
N THR A 609 25.27 16.85 -44.87
CA THR A 609 25.10 15.68 -45.72
C THR A 609 25.03 14.44 -44.82
N LEU A 610 23.91 13.73 -44.88
CA LEU A 610 23.71 12.47 -44.16
C LEU A 610 23.80 11.31 -45.13
N THR A 611 24.61 10.30 -44.81
CA THR A 611 24.79 9.10 -45.63
C THR A 611 24.50 7.87 -44.78
N PHE A 612 23.53 7.06 -45.19
CA PHE A 612 23.23 5.80 -44.51
C PHE A 612 24.18 4.70 -44.99
N HIS A 613 25.07 4.21 -44.12
CA HIS A 613 26.08 3.21 -44.47
C HIS A 613 25.57 1.77 -44.32
N GLY A 614 24.62 1.53 -43.41
CA GLY A 614 24.04 0.21 -43.20
C GLY A 614 23.54 -0.03 -41.79
N PHE A 615 23.05 -1.25 -41.56
CA PHE A 615 22.61 -1.68 -40.24
C PHE A 615 23.74 -2.36 -39.49
N ASP A 616 23.89 -2.04 -38.21
CA ASP A 616 24.77 -2.74 -37.29
C ASP A 616 23.96 -3.72 -36.43
N MET A 617 24.14 -5.02 -36.71
CA MET A 617 23.49 -6.12 -36.00
C MET A 617 24.37 -6.70 -34.88
N SER A 618 25.57 -6.14 -34.65
CA SER A 618 26.52 -6.65 -33.65
C SER A 618 26.19 -6.22 -32.21
N ARG A 619 25.26 -5.28 -32.04
CA ARG A 619 24.85 -4.79 -30.72
C ARG A 619 24.18 -5.87 -29.88
N GLN A 620 24.65 -6.04 -28.65
CA GLN A 620 23.98 -6.86 -27.65
C GLN A 620 22.61 -6.24 -27.31
N ASN A 621 21.62 -7.11 -27.14
CA ASN A 621 20.29 -6.69 -26.73
C ASN A 621 20.35 -6.02 -25.35
N ALA A 622 20.13 -4.71 -25.31
CA ALA A 622 20.07 -3.95 -24.06
C ALA A 622 18.92 -4.41 -23.15
N VAL A 623 17.88 -5.00 -23.75
CA VAL A 623 16.75 -5.64 -23.08
C VAL A 623 16.78 -7.14 -23.37
N PRO A 624 16.82 -8.02 -22.35
CA PRO A 624 16.78 -9.47 -22.57
C PRO A 624 15.56 -9.89 -23.39
N GLY A 625 15.79 -10.51 -24.56
CA GLY A 625 14.72 -10.97 -25.47
C GLY A 625 14.24 -9.96 -26.53
N ALA A 626 14.66 -8.70 -26.47
CA ALA A 626 14.39 -7.71 -27.52
C ALA A 626 15.40 -7.85 -28.67
N LEU A 627 15.05 -7.48 -29.91
CA LEU A 627 16.01 -7.38 -31.02
C LEU A 627 16.46 -5.92 -31.15
N THR A 628 17.76 -5.65 -31.02
CA THR A 628 18.32 -4.31 -31.24
C THR A 628 18.97 -4.22 -32.62
N VAL A 629 18.56 -3.24 -33.42
CA VAL A 629 19.14 -2.96 -34.74
C VAL A 629 19.79 -1.58 -34.71
N GLY A 630 21.11 -1.51 -34.84
CA GLY A 630 21.83 -0.25 -35.05
C GLY A 630 21.70 0.24 -36.48
N VAL A 631 21.71 1.55 -36.68
CA VAL A 631 21.71 2.21 -37.99
C VAL A 631 22.94 3.12 -38.03
N VAL A 632 23.86 2.91 -38.97
CA VAL A 632 25.05 3.74 -39.12
C VAL A 632 24.76 4.85 -40.11
N VAL A 633 24.78 6.10 -39.65
CA VAL A 633 24.54 7.31 -40.44
C VAL A 633 25.74 8.22 -40.34
N GLY A 634 26.51 8.32 -41.42
CA GLY A 634 27.58 9.31 -41.55
C GLY A 634 27.02 10.71 -41.68
N LEU A 635 27.57 11.66 -40.92
CA LEU A 635 27.19 13.06 -40.93
C LEU A 635 28.40 13.91 -41.31
N GLU A 636 28.27 14.66 -42.40
CA GLU A 636 29.27 15.62 -42.88
C GLU A 636 28.75 17.05 -42.83
N ARG A 637 29.58 17.98 -42.34
CA ARG A 637 29.25 19.41 -42.24
C ARG A 637 30.48 20.27 -42.57
N PRO A 638 30.31 21.43 -43.24
CA PRO A 638 31.39 22.39 -43.44
C PRO A 638 32.05 22.80 -42.10
N GLY A 639 33.35 22.52 -41.95
CA GLY A 639 34.13 22.87 -40.75
C GLY A 639 34.09 21.85 -39.61
N MET A 640 33.46 20.68 -39.79
CA MET A 640 33.47 19.57 -38.83
C MET A 640 34.05 18.32 -39.51
N GLU A 641 34.78 17.49 -38.76
CA GLU A 641 35.18 16.16 -39.25
C GLU A 641 33.94 15.28 -39.46
N SER A 642 33.98 14.43 -40.48
CA SER A 642 32.92 13.44 -40.74
C SER A 642 32.78 12.51 -39.53
N ILE A 643 31.56 12.35 -39.04
CA ILE A 643 31.25 11.57 -37.84
C ILE A 643 30.13 10.58 -38.13
N ASP A 644 30.34 9.33 -37.73
CA ASP A 644 29.30 8.31 -37.79
C ASP A 644 28.42 8.38 -36.53
N LEU A 645 27.14 8.60 -36.76
CA LEU A 645 26.09 8.53 -35.75
C LEU A 645 25.42 7.17 -35.82
N GLU A 646 25.25 6.54 -34.67
CA GLU A 646 24.68 5.18 -34.62
C GLU A 646 23.40 5.11 -33.76
N PRO A 647 22.27 5.70 -34.20
CA PRO A 647 20.98 5.46 -33.57
C PRO A 647 20.58 3.97 -33.65
N SER A 648 19.68 3.54 -32.78
CA SER A 648 19.20 2.15 -32.80
C SER A 648 17.69 2.05 -32.69
N MET A 649 17.14 0.95 -33.19
CA MET A 649 15.74 0.57 -33.01
C MET A 649 15.68 -0.70 -32.17
N VAL A 650 14.87 -0.68 -31.11
CA VAL A 650 14.69 -1.82 -30.22
C VAL A 650 13.29 -2.39 -30.45
N SER A 651 13.22 -3.61 -30.97
CA SER A 651 11.95 -4.33 -31.15
C SER A 651 11.56 -5.02 -29.85
N THR A 652 10.41 -4.64 -29.33
CA THR A 652 9.77 -5.19 -28.11
C THR A 652 8.38 -5.70 -28.45
N ASP A 653 7.72 -6.40 -27.51
CA ASP A 653 6.33 -6.86 -27.66
C ASP A 653 5.32 -5.70 -27.84
N GLU A 654 5.68 -4.48 -27.41
CA GLU A 654 4.88 -3.27 -27.56
C GLU A 654 5.15 -2.53 -28.89
N GLY A 655 6.06 -3.03 -29.73
CA GLY A 655 6.45 -2.43 -31.01
C GLY A 655 7.94 -2.07 -31.09
N VAL A 656 8.30 -1.36 -32.16
CA VAL A 656 9.68 -0.89 -32.42
C VAL A 656 9.87 0.49 -31.80
N GLN A 657 10.74 0.58 -30.80
CA GLN A 657 11.05 1.83 -30.09
C GLN A 657 12.36 2.43 -30.62
N PRO A 658 12.35 3.70 -31.07
CA PRO A 658 13.55 4.37 -31.56
C PRO A 658 14.41 4.89 -30.39
N VAL A 659 15.71 4.62 -30.43
CA VAL A 659 16.71 5.15 -29.50
C VAL A 659 17.53 6.21 -30.23
N ALA A 660 17.42 7.44 -29.76
CA ALA A 660 18.12 8.59 -30.32
C ALA A 660 19.58 8.65 -29.86
N VAL A 661 20.46 9.22 -30.69
CA VAL A 661 21.86 9.52 -30.35
C VAL A 661 22.10 11.02 -30.42
N ASP A 662 22.90 11.55 -29.51
CA ASP A 662 23.28 12.97 -29.51
C ASP A 662 24.17 13.29 -30.72
N ILE A 663 23.96 14.45 -31.34
CA ILE A 663 24.82 14.95 -32.40
C ILE A 663 25.95 15.77 -31.77
N PRO A 664 27.21 15.32 -31.83
CA PRO A 664 28.34 16.00 -31.21
C PRO A 664 28.46 17.47 -31.66
N GLY A 665 28.74 18.36 -30.72
CA GLY A 665 28.90 19.80 -30.99
C GLY A 665 27.59 20.59 -31.11
N MET A 666 26.42 19.96 -30.96
CA MET A 666 25.12 20.64 -30.96
C MET A 666 24.27 20.24 -29.74
N ALA A 667 24.27 21.11 -28.73
CA ALA A 667 23.52 20.88 -27.50
C ALA A 667 22.01 20.74 -27.77
N GLY A 668 21.43 19.58 -27.41
CA GLY A 668 20.02 19.28 -27.58
C GLY A 668 19.63 18.69 -28.94
N ALA A 669 20.56 18.60 -29.90
CA ALA A 669 20.31 18.00 -31.20
C ALA A 669 20.53 16.48 -31.14
N ARG A 670 19.54 15.70 -31.59
CA ARG A 670 19.59 14.23 -31.58
C ARG A 670 19.12 13.63 -32.90
N LEU A 671 19.67 12.50 -33.28
CA LEU A 671 19.25 11.71 -34.45
C LEU A 671 18.61 10.41 -33.97
N ARG A 672 17.41 10.06 -34.44
CA ARG A 672 16.78 8.75 -34.18
C ARG A 672 16.30 8.08 -35.46
N ALA A 673 16.39 6.76 -35.54
CA ALA A 673 15.82 5.99 -36.63
C ALA A 673 14.39 5.54 -36.27
N THR A 674 13.39 5.89 -37.08
CA THR A 674 11.96 5.64 -36.79
C THR A 674 11.33 4.58 -37.68
N GLY A 675 12.05 4.11 -38.69
CA GLY A 675 11.62 2.97 -39.49
C GLY A 675 12.68 2.53 -40.48
N MET A 676 12.53 1.33 -41.00
CA MET A 676 13.46 0.77 -41.99
C MET A 676 12.71 -0.15 -42.96
N SER A 677 13.20 -0.20 -44.19
CA SER A 677 12.85 -1.18 -45.21
C SER A 677 14.15 -1.87 -45.62
N VAL A 678 14.33 -3.09 -45.13
CA VAL A 678 15.54 -3.89 -45.38
C VAL A 678 15.61 -4.31 -46.85
N ASP A 679 14.45 -4.59 -47.45
CA ASP A 679 14.28 -4.95 -48.85
C ASP A 679 14.63 -3.80 -49.82
N GLN A 680 14.33 -2.56 -49.45
CA GLN A 680 14.66 -1.39 -50.26
C GLN A 680 16.01 -0.76 -49.88
N GLY A 681 16.65 -1.20 -48.79
CA GLY A 681 17.90 -0.62 -48.29
C GLY A 681 17.72 0.83 -47.81
N VAL A 682 16.58 1.14 -47.21
CA VAL A 682 16.18 2.49 -46.83
C VAL A 682 15.91 2.57 -45.34
N VAL A 683 16.33 3.68 -44.71
CA VAL A 683 16.01 4.00 -43.31
C VAL A 683 15.31 5.36 -43.21
N ARG A 684 14.26 5.43 -42.39
CA ARG A 684 13.63 6.67 -41.95
C ARG A 684 14.32 7.16 -40.69
N VAL A 685 14.82 8.38 -40.73
CA VAL A 685 15.44 9.04 -39.58
C VAL A 685 14.72 10.35 -39.28
N GLU A 686 14.64 10.68 -38.00
CA GLU A 686 14.20 11.97 -37.51
C GLU A 686 15.36 12.66 -36.83
N ILE A 687 15.50 13.95 -37.10
CA ILE A 687 16.45 14.79 -36.41
C ILE A 687 15.68 15.73 -35.50
N LEU A 688 16.07 15.76 -34.23
CA LEU A 688 15.40 16.44 -33.13
C LEU A 688 16.24 17.63 -32.68
N GLY A 689 15.61 18.72 -32.27
CA GLY A 689 16.28 19.82 -31.54
C GLY A 689 17.26 20.70 -32.34
N ILE A 690 17.22 20.67 -33.67
CA ILE A 690 18.01 21.56 -34.55
C ILE A 690 17.25 22.86 -34.82
N GLY A 691 17.91 24.00 -34.60
CA GLY A 691 17.37 25.34 -34.83
C GLY A 691 17.07 26.11 -33.55
N GLY A 692 17.37 25.53 -32.38
CA GLY A 692 17.17 26.14 -31.07
C GLY A 692 15.69 26.25 -30.66
N GLY A 693 15.42 27.11 -29.68
CA GLY A 693 14.08 27.35 -29.12
C GLY A 693 13.19 28.20 -30.01
N ILE A 694 11.88 28.19 -29.73
CA ILE A 694 10.93 29.08 -30.39
C ILE A 694 11.17 30.50 -29.86
N GLY A 695 11.70 31.37 -30.72
CA GLY A 695 11.94 32.77 -30.41
C GLY A 695 10.67 33.61 -30.46
N ARG A 696 9.73 33.26 -31.36
CA ARG A 696 8.42 33.92 -31.47
C ARG A 696 7.41 33.05 -32.20
N THR A 697 6.16 33.09 -31.73
CA THR A 697 5.00 32.56 -32.47
C THR A 697 4.04 33.71 -32.75
N VAL A 698 3.60 33.88 -34.00
CA VAL A 698 2.66 34.91 -34.41
C VAL A 698 1.71 34.37 -35.48
N VAL A 699 0.51 34.92 -35.60
CA VAL A 699 -0.37 34.66 -36.74
C VAL A 699 -0.28 35.88 -37.65
N LEU A 700 0.05 35.67 -38.93
CA LEU A 700 0.17 36.73 -39.93
C LEU A 700 -0.94 36.59 -40.97
N ALA A 701 -1.62 37.70 -41.27
CA ALA A 701 -2.43 37.83 -42.48
C ALA A 701 -1.55 38.24 -43.68
N LYS A 702 -2.05 38.03 -44.90
CA LYS A 702 -1.33 38.37 -46.13
C LYS A 702 -0.90 39.85 -46.14
N GLY A 703 0.40 40.09 -46.32
CA GLY A 703 1.02 41.41 -46.30
C GLY A 703 1.42 41.92 -44.91
N GLU A 704 1.08 41.23 -43.82
CA GLU A 704 1.55 41.59 -42.48
C GLU A 704 3.00 41.16 -42.26
N THR A 705 3.75 42.02 -41.57
CA THR A 705 5.17 41.86 -41.30
C THR A 705 5.45 41.61 -39.82
N LEU A 706 6.31 40.63 -39.57
CA LEU A 706 6.94 40.37 -38.28
C LEU A 706 8.36 40.89 -38.29
N ASN A 707 8.71 41.79 -37.37
CA ASN A 707 10.12 42.11 -37.10
C ASN A 707 10.64 41.23 -35.95
N TYR A 708 11.69 40.45 -36.22
CA TYR A 708 12.39 39.62 -35.24
C TYR A 708 13.91 39.82 -35.36
N LYS A 709 14.53 40.43 -34.34
CA LYS A 709 15.99 40.70 -34.28
C LYS A 709 16.55 41.46 -35.50
N GLY A 710 15.78 42.39 -36.06
CA GLY A 710 16.20 43.18 -37.23
C GLY A 710 15.91 42.51 -38.58
N ILE A 711 15.25 41.36 -38.57
CA ILE A 711 14.76 40.65 -39.76
C ILE A 711 13.28 40.96 -39.92
N GLU A 712 12.87 41.52 -41.07
CA GLU A 712 11.46 41.72 -41.39
C GLU A 712 10.95 40.53 -42.20
N ILE A 713 9.89 39.87 -41.72
CA ILE A 713 9.31 38.67 -42.31
C ILE A 713 7.85 38.97 -42.67
N ALA A 714 7.54 39.08 -43.96
CA ALA A 714 6.18 39.30 -44.45
C ALA A 714 5.59 37.99 -44.98
N PHE A 715 4.36 37.66 -44.60
CA PHE A 715 3.62 36.60 -45.29
C PHE A 715 3.13 37.10 -46.65
N ASP A 716 3.50 36.43 -47.75
CA ASP A 716 3.15 36.84 -49.11
C ASP A 716 2.03 36.00 -49.70
N ASP A 717 2.26 34.70 -49.92
CA ASP A 717 1.25 33.80 -50.49
C ASP A 717 1.50 32.33 -50.17
N PHE A 718 0.62 31.45 -50.62
CA PHE A 718 0.88 30.01 -50.63
C PHE A 718 1.46 29.56 -51.97
N ASP A 719 2.54 28.78 -51.93
CA ASP A 719 3.09 28.12 -53.11
C ASP A 719 2.36 26.79 -53.34
N MET A 720 1.42 26.80 -54.29
CA MET A 720 0.61 25.62 -54.64
C MET A 720 1.17 24.85 -55.85
N SER A 721 2.40 25.13 -56.28
CA SER A 721 2.96 24.58 -57.52
C SER A 721 3.12 23.06 -57.54
N ASP A 722 3.27 22.42 -56.36
CA ASP A 722 3.37 20.95 -56.19
C ASP A 722 2.10 20.34 -55.55
N PHE A 723 0.97 21.06 -55.58
CA PHE A 723 -0.30 20.61 -55.04
C PHE A 723 -1.17 19.96 -56.13
N ASP A 724 -1.28 18.64 -56.10
CA ASP A 724 -2.13 17.84 -57.01
C ASP A 724 -2.86 16.74 -56.23
N PRO A 725 -4.07 17.03 -55.72
CA PRO A 725 -4.87 16.08 -54.94
C PRO A 725 -5.30 14.85 -55.74
N GLU A 726 -5.49 14.98 -57.05
CA GLU A 726 -5.91 13.87 -57.93
C GLU A 726 -4.76 12.87 -58.16
N ALA A 727 -3.52 13.36 -58.19
CA ALA A 727 -2.32 12.53 -58.21
C ALA A 727 -1.83 12.09 -56.81
N GLY A 728 -2.54 12.46 -55.75
CA GLY A 728 -2.19 12.13 -54.36
C GLY A 728 -1.01 12.95 -53.79
N LYS A 729 -0.64 14.06 -54.43
CA LYS A 729 0.38 15.00 -53.95
C LYS A 729 -0.26 16.15 -53.18
N ILE A 730 -0.12 16.13 -51.85
CA ILE A 730 -0.60 17.22 -50.98
C ILE A 730 0.61 18.01 -50.48
N ASN A 731 1.41 18.54 -51.41
CA ASN A 731 2.57 19.37 -51.10
C ASN A 731 2.24 20.83 -51.42
N PHE A 732 2.46 21.74 -50.48
CA PHE A 732 2.34 23.17 -50.73
C PHE A 732 3.28 23.96 -49.81
N GLY A 733 3.80 25.09 -50.28
CA GLY A 733 4.67 25.99 -49.55
C GLY A 733 3.93 27.19 -48.97
N VAL A 734 4.55 27.86 -48.01
CA VAL A 734 4.12 29.18 -47.54
C VAL A 734 5.24 30.15 -47.87
N ILE A 735 4.97 31.16 -48.70
CA ILE A 735 5.96 32.13 -49.15
C ILE A 735 6.08 33.23 -48.11
N PHE A 736 7.27 33.37 -47.52
CA PHE A 736 7.63 34.51 -46.70
C PHE A 736 8.67 35.38 -47.41
N ASN A 737 8.37 36.67 -47.57
CA ASN A 737 9.34 37.67 -48.02
C ASN A 737 10.12 38.16 -46.80
N VAL A 738 11.42 37.85 -46.76
CA VAL A 738 12.30 38.14 -45.64
C VAL A 738 13.33 39.20 -46.03
N GLU A 739 13.43 40.27 -45.25
CA GLU A 739 14.45 41.31 -45.42
C GLU A 739 15.52 41.19 -44.33
N VAL A 740 16.76 40.92 -44.73
CA VAL A 740 17.95 40.83 -43.86
C VAL A 740 18.98 41.80 -44.39
N ASP A 741 19.43 42.75 -43.57
CA ASP A 741 20.45 43.76 -43.93
C ASP A 741 20.16 44.52 -45.25
N GLY A 742 18.89 44.78 -45.55
CA GLY A 742 18.43 45.48 -46.76
C GLY A 742 18.37 44.62 -48.03
N GLN A 743 18.64 43.32 -47.95
CA GLN A 743 18.41 42.35 -49.04
C GLN A 743 17.09 41.61 -48.82
N LYS A 744 16.24 41.60 -49.85
CA LYS A 744 14.99 40.84 -49.88
C LYS A 744 15.23 39.44 -50.41
N ILE A 745 14.82 38.44 -49.64
CA ILE A 745 15.00 37.02 -49.90
C ILE A 745 13.67 36.32 -49.69
N GLU A 746 13.31 35.45 -50.62
CA GLU A 746 12.12 34.61 -50.50
C GLU A 746 12.45 33.32 -49.74
N VAL A 747 11.67 33.01 -48.71
CA VAL A 747 11.85 31.84 -47.85
C VAL A 747 10.57 31.03 -47.84
N ILE A 748 10.63 29.81 -48.37
CA ILE A 748 9.45 28.95 -48.58
C ILE A 748 9.56 27.66 -47.74
N PRO A 749 9.08 27.65 -46.49
CA PRO A 749 8.82 26.40 -45.79
C PRO A 749 7.69 25.61 -46.45
N THR A 750 7.76 24.28 -46.39
CA THR A 750 6.85 23.40 -47.13
C THR A 750 6.07 22.45 -46.23
N TYR A 751 4.80 22.24 -46.54
CA TYR A 751 3.97 21.15 -46.05
C TYR A 751 4.04 20.00 -47.05
N ARG A 752 4.31 18.78 -46.55
CA ARG A 752 4.27 17.56 -47.38
C ARG A 752 3.34 16.53 -46.75
N GLY A 753 2.28 16.16 -47.46
CA GLY A 753 1.31 15.15 -47.03
C GLY A 753 1.22 13.96 -48.00
N GLY A 754 1.06 12.76 -47.45
CA GLY A 754 0.59 11.57 -48.16
C GLY A 754 -0.75 11.10 -47.58
N MET A 755 -1.59 10.42 -48.37
CA MET A 755 -2.92 9.97 -47.93
C MET A 755 -2.84 9.15 -46.62
N GLY A 756 -3.35 9.72 -45.52
CA GLY A 756 -3.60 9.02 -44.24
C GLY A 756 -2.71 9.40 -43.05
N GLY A 757 -1.85 10.42 -43.13
CA GLY A 757 -1.04 10.89 -42.00
C GLY A 757 -0.98 12.42 -41.86
N ASP A 758 -0.56 12.90 -40.68
CA ASP A 758 -0.37 14.34 -40.44
C ASP A 758 0.67 14.92 -41.41
N PRO A 759 0.42 16.11 -42.00
CA PRO A 759 1.34 16.73 -42.94
C PRO A 759 2.67 17.05 -42.26
N VAL A 760 3.78 16.67 -42.91
CA VAL A 760 5.14 16.94 -42.43
C VAL A 760 5.51 18.36 -42.82
N ILE A 761 5.71 19.22 -41.82
CA ILE A 761 6.21 20.57 -42.01
C ILE A 761 7.74 20.51 -42.13
N THR A 762 8.29 21.08 -43.19
CA THR A 762 9.73 21.29 -43.37
C THR A 762 10.02 22.78 -43.18
N PRO A 763 10.60 23.19 -42.03
CA PRO A 763 11.00 24.57 -41.81
C PRO A 763 12.07 25.02 -42.81
N ALA A 764 12.05 26.30 -43.19
CA ALA A 764 13.05 26.88 -44.10
C ALA A 764 14.02 27.78 -43.33
N VAL A 765 15.32 27.67 -43.66
CA VAL A 765 16.37 28.51 -43.07
C VAL A 765 16.35 29.89 -43.73
N VAL A 766 16.46 30.96 -42.93
CA VAL A 766 16.66 32.31 -43.45
C VAL A 766 18.15 32.53 -43.71
N PRO A 767 18.59 32.71 -44.98
CA PRO A 767 20.01 32.93 -45.28
C PRO A 767 20.57 34.17 -44.59
N GLY A 768 21.83 34.12 -44.14
CA GLY A 768 22.52 35.27 -43.50
C GLY A 768 22.24 35.48 -42.01
N THR A 769 21.36 34.70 -41.38
CA THR A 769 20.85 34.95 -40.01
C THR A 769 21.45 34.06 -38.92
N GLY A 770 22.57 33.38 -39.20
CA GLY A 770 23.19 32.46 -38.23
C GLY A 770 22.38 31.18 -37.95
N GLY A 771 21.36 30.89 -38.76
CA GLY A 771 20.60 29.63 -38.71
C GLY A 771 19.15 29.74 -38.24
N ILE A 772 18.57 30.94 -38.16
CA ILE A 772 17.14 31.13 -37.84
C ILE A 772 16.28 30.41 -38.88
N THR A 773 15.25 29.68 -38.42
CA THR A 773 14.34 28.96 -39.32
C THR A 773 12.89 29.36 -39.12
N LEU A 774 12.17 29.47 -40.23
CA LEU A 774 10.74 29.77 -40.28
C LEU A 774 9.97 28.47 -40.47
N SER A 775 9.05 28.18 -39.55
CA SER A 775 8.13 27.05 -39.65
C SER A 775 6.70 27.55 -39.63
N PRO A 776 5.89 27.23 -40.64
CA PRO A 776 4.48 27.51 -40.61
C PRO A 776 3.81 26.48 -39.67
N GLY A 777 2.88 26.95 -38.84
CA GLY A 777 2.16 26.19 -37.83
C GLY A 777 0.76 25.85 -38.30
N ARG A 778 -0.27 26.40 -37.65
CA ARG A 778 -1.65 26.27 -38.11
C ARG A 778 -1.94 27.25 -39.26
N ILE A 779 -2.57 26.76 -40.32
CA ILE A 779 -3.11 27.58 -41.42
C ILE A 779 -4.61 27.71 -41.23
N ASP A 780 -5.13 28.93 -41.34
CA ASP A 780 -6.55 29.20 -41.45
C ASP A 780 -6.83 29.69 -42.87
N ALA A 781 -7.32 28.77 -43.70
CA ALA A 781 -7.62 29.04 -45.10
C ALA A 781 -8.86 29.93 -45.29
N GLU A 782 -9.82 29.91 -44.35
CA GLU A 782 -11.00 30.77 -44.40
C GLU A 782 -10.66 32.21 -44.00
N GLY A 783 -9.78 32.36 -43.00
CA GLY A 783 -9.27 33.66 -42.54
C GLY A 783 -8.10 34.23 -43.34
N GLY A 784 -7.49 33.44 -44.24
CA GLY A 784 -6.31 33.85 -45.02
C GLY A 784 -5.07 34.14 -44.16
N THR A 785 -4.91 33.42 -43.05
CA THR A 785 -3.80 33.63 -42.11
C THR A 785 -2.95 32.38 -41.92
N VAL A 786 -1.67 32.60 -41.60
CA VAL A 786 -0.72 31.54 -41.26
C VAL A 786 -0.08 31.84 -39.90
N GLN A 787 -0.08 30.84 -39.02
CA GLN A 787 0.75 30.89 -37.82
C GLN A 787 2.21 30.67 -38.22
N LEU A 788 3.09 31.61 -37.93
CA LEU A 788 4.53 31.50 -38.12
C LEU A 788 5.20 31.24 -36.76
N GLN A 789 6.04 30.22 -36.71
CA GLN A 789 6.99 29.96 -35.63
C GLN A 789 8.40 30.27 -36.12
N VAL A 790 9.09 31.16 -35.40
CA VAL A 790 10.49 31.51 -35.65
C VAL A 790 11.37 30.75 -34.66
N TYR A 791 12.21 29.85 -35.16
CA TYR A 791 13.16 29.09 -34.36
C TYR A 791 14.53 29.77 -34.40
N ASP A 792 15.09 30.04 -33.21
CA ASP A 792 16.36 30.73 -33.05
C ASP A 792 17.41 29.79 -32.44
N PRO A 793 18.51 29.47 -33.17
CA PRO A 793 19.58 28.59 -32.69
C PRO A 793 20.26 29.03 -31.39
N ALA A 794 20.17 30.33 -31.04
CA ALA A 794 20.71 30.87 -29.80
C ALA A 794 19.83 30.59 -28.57
N LEU A 795 18.61 30.10 -28.75
CA LEU A 795 17.69 29.74 -27.68
C LEU A 795 17.74 28.22 -27.44
N ALA A 796 17.55 27.81 -26.18
CA ALA A 796 17.42 26.38 -25.87
C ALA A 796 16.14 25.81 -26.52
N PRO A 797 16.19 24.63 -27.15
CA PRO A 797 15.02 24.01 -27.76
C PRO A 797 13.87 23.91 -26.74
N GLU A 798 12.72 24.48 -27.10
CA GLU A 798 11.53 24.47 -26.25
C GLU A 798 10.96 23.04 -26.23
N GLY A 799 10.66 22.51 -25.03
CA GLY A 799 10.06 21.18 -24.87
C GLY A 799 11.02 20.01 -24.62
N ALA A 800 12.35 20.20 -24.66
CA ALA A 800 13.28 19.16 -24.22
C ALA A 800 13.45 19.19 -22.69
N SER A 801 12.76 18.31 -21.97
CA SER A 801 12.94 18.16 -20.53
C SER A 801 13.47 16.76 -20.21
N PRO A 802 14.52 16.62 -19.36
CA PRO A 802 14.91 15.32 -18.87
C PRO A 802 13.77 14.72 -18.05
N ALA A 803 13.69 13.39 -17.99
CA ALA A 803 12.71 12.75 -17.13
C ALA A 803 12.94 13.20 -15.68
N SER A 804 11.86 13.37 -14.93
CA SER A 804 11.93 13.82 -13.56
C SER A 804 11.15 12.88 -12.65
N LEU A 805 11.77 12.50 -11.53
CA LEU A 805 11.17 11.64 -10.52
C LEU A 805 11.06 12.40 -9.21
N VAL A 806 9.84 12.60 -8.73
CA VAL A 806 9.58 13.13 -7.39
C VAL A 806 9.51 11.96 -6.42
N ILE A 807 10.36 11.99 -5.38
CA ILE A 807 10.41 10.97 -4.34
C ILE A 807 10.25 11.60 -2.95
N ASP A 808 9.65 10.83 -2.05
CA ASP A 808 9.73 11.06 -0.61
C ASP A 808 10.84 10.19 -0.04
N VAL A 809 11.91 10.83 0.45
CA VAL A 809 13.02 10.15 1.11
C VAL A 809 12.86 10.30 2.60
N SER A 810 12.96 9.20 3.34
CA SER A 810 13.00 9.26 4.80
C SER A 810 14.02 8.31 5.40
N THR A 811 14.55 8.69 6.57
CA THR A 811 15.39 7.80 7.38
C THR A 811 14.65 7.41 8.64
N LYS A 812 14.49 6.11 8.90
CA LYS A 812 13.75 5.55 10.05
C LYS A 812 14.72 4.95 11.07
N PRO A 813 15.15 5.70 12.09
CA PRO A 813 16.12 5.20 13.07
C PRO A 813 15.50 4.13 13.95
N LEU A 814 16.26 3.05 14.21
CA LEU A 814 15.90 2.00 15.16
C LEU A 814 14.54 1.32 14.89
N ILE A 815 14.05 1.35 13.64
CA ILE A 815 12.80 0.71 13.24
C ILE A 815 12.78 -0.79 13.54
N SER A 816 13.94 -1.45 13.54
CA SER A 816 14.09 -2.85 13.95
C SER A 816 13.61 -3.12 15.38
N LEU A 817 13.64 -2.13 16.28
CA LEU A 817 13.10 -2.26 17.64
C LEU A 817 11.58 -2.44 17.65
N VAL A 818 10.86 -1.93 16.64
CA VAL A 818 9.41 -2.17 16.48
C VAL A 818 9.15 -3.65 16.24
N TRP A 819 9.98 -4.31 15.43
CA TRP A 819 9.79 -5.71 15.05
C TRP A 819 10.32 -6.71 16.08
N ILE A 820 11.35 -6.31 16.84
CA ILE A 820 11.89 -7.12 17.93
C ILE A 820 10.97 -7.07 19.17
N GLY A 821 10.36 -5.91 19.42
CA GLY A 821 9.47 -5.67 20.55
C GLY A 821 8.10 -6.29 20.38
#